data_AF-A0A1H8YEI0-F1
#
_entry.id   AF-A0A1H8YEI0-F1
#
_cell.length_a   1.000
_cell.length_b   1.000
_cell.length_c   1.000
_cell.angle_alpha   90.00
_cell.angle_beta   90.00
_cell.angle_gamma   90.00
#
_symmetry.space_group_name_H-M   'P 1'
#
loop_
_entity.id
_entity.type
_entity.pdbx_description
1 polymer ?
#
loop_
_entity_poly.entity_id
_entity_poly.type
_entity_poly.pdbx_seq_one_letter_code
_entity_poly.pdbx_strand_id
1 'polypeptide(L)'
;MMPSPLARPAPEAVDAVQAGLAVERLINTWLREHAPDLVPLEGETCTIPLGDATLLAACRRASPGGFHAWGASRLRLPDGRLVDLDDPADLARRMIDAAVPEATPVREAMKRRLLDGLRRSRDHARACAARPFAPTPTGLEQGLWHGHPFHPLAKSVDGFSEADSDLYAPERAASFRLRWLVADPALAATLWREPEAEARIGAALARLSGLPRETMAGRVVIPSHPWQAARLEADPAIRALVAQSRLAITPPSGTPVTPTSSVRTVFSATENLFLKLPIAARITNFARTNSREHLARSLSAARALAALPETVAACGLDILGEPGALALADPALEAVTGVLVREGPAGPALVVAGLLEPSPRDGRPILAAIGASLATAEDAAAWLRAYARAAILPPLRLFARSGISLEAHAQNSLLVLDGGLPARLVVRDLEGASIDGARFRRRVPDLALDPAVLYGAEEAWQRLLYYLVVNQVAHVVATVARTADIAEAPLWQVVAHSLAACDEDDATTALIERLLAAPTLPAKANLASCLAGRGERPDYVALANPLRAARAQGEAQAWHEAGVRVTGQLLGALLHEDLLPACVATLSGPDADLSITLVPSHGRTRYRARGRRMRGYERVLIIPGSLVAETDPASTAESVRDAPLVDASSVHDASAFLADLLPDLPGTAGDHARFAEELARTQANHAASLLHGAGTALAGLSYEALEGALPDGHRYHPCFKSRIGFTPRDNRAFGPEFGRPLRPVWIAVHRSLAVAGSLAEAGGQDDALLAQNLGPEILAEFRGRLDGRADEFVLLPVHPWQWRQVGEAATEAERRAGRVVALGESPHLYGAQQSIRTLADRTAPDAPSLKLALSIRNTSTARTLAPHTVLNAPIVSGWLAEVAAASPYLRDSGVVLLAERMGVAVTALPPHDRDGTTRGALSAIWRDPLTPHLRDGEAAVPFTALTHHDRGAPFIAGWIARHGIEPWLDRLLAVAMLPVVHLLLAEGIAVESHQQNMALLHRDGWPTRVALKDFHDGVRFIPDHVARRPLLTPTPPEHARVNANSYVEARDVEDVRDFMVDALFGVNLAELGYGLDLWFGYPEARFWDRVVAALAGHCAAHPAARAGALRYRLAANTLVVEDLARRRLDPAHASGRRRPNPLAGLGPLL
;
A
#
# COMPACT_ATOMS: atom_id res chain seq x y z
N MET A 1 -23.84 18.50 3.47
CA MET A 1 -24.89 19.41 3.99
C MET A 1 -24.17 20.64 4.54
N MET A 2 -24.33 21.82 3.93
CA MET A 2 -23.73 23.06 4.46
C MET A 2 -24.28 23.33 5.86
N PRO A 3 -23.47 23.67 6.89
CA PRO A 3 -24.00 24.01 8.19
C PRO A 3 -24.80 25.32 8.09
N SER A 4 -25.99 25.32 8.71
CA SER A 4 -26.74 26.53 9.09
C SER A 4 -25.80 27.59 9.70
N PRO A 5 -26.05 28.90 9.58
CA PRO A 5 -25.22 29.92 10.20
C PRO A 5 -25.25 29.75 11.72
N LEU A 6 -24.30 28.98 12.25
CA LEU A 6 -24.14 28.72 13.67
C LEU A 6 -23.98 30.06 14.37
N ALA A 7 -24.86 30.30 15.34
CA ALA A 7 -24.76 31.44 16.25
C ALA A 7 -23.33 31.58 16.78
N ARG A 8 -22.86 32.82 16.95
CA ARG A 8 -21.52 33.08 17.50
C ARG A 8 -21.40 32.34 18.85
N PRO A 9 -20.38 31.49 19.05
CA PRO A 9 -20.21 30.79 20.32
C PRO A 9 -19.96 31.79 21.44
N ALA A 10 -20.47 31.48 22.63
CA ALA A 10 -20.21 32.28 23.82
C ALA A 10 -18.69 32.34 24.10
N PRO A 11 -18.12 33.50 24.45
CA PRO A 11 -16.67 33.63 24.73
C PRO A 11 -16.14 32.63 25.74
N GLU A 12 -16.95 32.28 26.75
CA GLU A 12 -16.60 31.31 27.80
C GLU A 12 -16.35 29.90 27.23
N ALA A 13 -17.12 29.50 26.20
CA ALA A 13 -16.95 28.20 25.56
C ALA A 13 -15.62 28.12 24.76
N VAL A 14 -15.27 29.20 24.07
CA VAL A 14 -14.00 29.31 23.32
C VAL A 14 -12.80 29.28 24.27
N ASP A 15 -12.90 29.97 25.40
CA ASP A 15 -11.86 29.96 26.43
C ASP A 15 -11.66 28.57 27.04
N ALA A 16 -12.74 27.83 27.31
CA ALA A 16 -12.66 26.48 27.83
C ALA A 16 -11.97 25.52 26.85
N VAL A 17 -12.29 25.63 25.55
CA VAL A 17 -11.59 24.88 24.49
C VAL A 17 -10.10 25.23 24.47
N GLN A 18 -9.76 26.51 24.53
CA GLN A 18 -8.37 26.95 24.56
C GLN A 18 -7.62 26.44 25.78
N ALA A 19 -8.23 26.51 26.97
CA ALA A 19 -7.63 26.07 28.22
C ALA A 19 -7.30 24.57 28.19
N GLY A 20 -8.26 23.74 27.77
CA GLY A 20 -8.06 22.29 27.65
C GLY A 20 -6.91 21.93 26.69
N LEU A 21 -6.88 22.54 25.50
CA LEU A 21 -5.82 22.29 24.52
C LEU A 21 -4.45 22.82 25.00
N ALA A 22 -4.41 23.92 25.75
CA ALA A 22 -3.18 24.41 26.35
C ALA A 22 -2.64 23.46 27.43
N VAL A 23 -3.50 22.89 28.28
CA VAL A 23 -3.12 21.84 29.23
C VAL A 23 -2.57 20.63 28.49
N GLU A 24 -3.25 20.17 27.44
CA GLU A 24 -2.79 19.05 26.60
C GLU A 24 -1.38 19.30 26.04
N ARG A 25 -1.13 20.47 25.44
CA ARG A 25 0.19 20.87 24.92
C ARG A 25 1.27 20.83 26.01
N LEU A 26 0.96 21.35 27.21
CA LEU A 26 1.91 21.39 28.32
C LEU A 26 2.26 19.99 28.82
N ILE A 27 1.26 19.13 29.03
CA ILE A 27 1.47 17.74 29.45
C ILE A 27 2.28 16.97 28.39
N ASN A 28 1.91 17.08 27.12
CA ASN A 28 2.60 16.40 26.02
C ASN A 28 4.06 16.87 25.87
N THR A 29 4.33 18.17 26.05
CA THR A 29 5.70 18.72 26.07
C THR A 29 6.48 18.18 27.26
N TRP A 30 5.87 18.12 28.44
CA TRP A 30 6.50 17.63 29.66
C TRP A 30 6.87 16.15 29.59
N LEU A 31 5.91 15.29 29.20
CA LEU A 31 6.13 13.85 29.07
C LEU A 31 7.27 13.55 28.10
N ARG A 32 7.28 14.22 26.93
CA ARG A 32 8.35 14.06 25.94
C ARG A 32 9.74 14.35 26.51
N GLU A 33 9.88 15.37 27.34
CA GLU A 33 11.19 15.90 27.72
C GLU A 33 11.67 15.48 29.12
N HIS A 34 10.74 15.27 30.06
CA HIS A 34 11.05 15.05 31.48
C HIS A 34 10.54 13.71 32.02
N ALA A 35 9.68 13.00 31.28
CA ALA A 35 9.21 11.67 31.66
C ALA A 35 9.07 10.75 30.43
N PRO A 36 10.13 10.59 29.60
CA PRO A 36 10.04 9.86 28.33
C PRO A 36 9.74 8.37 28.49
N ASP A 37 10.06 7.79 29.66
CA ASP A 37 9.79 6.38 29.98
C ASP A 37 8.34 6.12 30.43
N LEU A 38 7.59 7.20 30.72
CA LEU A 38 6.19 7.09 31.10
C LEU A 38 5.35 6.92 29.84
N VAL A 39 4.66 5.78 29.73
CA VAL A 39 3.75 5.48 28.61
C VAL A 39 2.29 5.60 29.07
N PRO A 40 1.56 6.64 28.61
CA PRO A 40 0.14 6.77 28.92
C PRO A 40 -0.67 5.64 28.29
N LEU A 41 -1.61 5.07 29.05
CA LEU A 41 -2.56 4.07 28.58
C LEU A 41 -3.96 4.69 28.44
N GLU A 42 -4.61 4.43 27.31
CA GLU A 42 -5.94 4.97 27.02
C GLU A 42 -6.98 4.46 28.03
N GLY A 43 -7.78 5.38 28.57
CA GLY A 43 -8.77 5.09 29.63
C GLY A 43 -8.20 5.12 31.05
N GLU A 44 -6.87 5.14 31.23
CA GLU A 44 -6.24 5.14 32.55
C GLU A 44 -5.84 6.55 33.03
N THR A 45 -5.66 6.69 34.34
CA THR A 45 -5.11 7.92 34.93
C THR A 45 -3.59 7.84 35.01
N CYS A 46 -2.95 8.67 34.20
CA CYS A 46 -1.51 8.84 34.18
C CYS A 46 -1.04 9.65 35.40
N THR A 47 -0.03 9.14 36.10
CA THR A 47 0.55 9.78 37.29
C THR A 47 1.90 10.39 36.94
N ILE A 48 1.96 11.73 36.84
CA ILE A 48 3.11 12.48 36.34
C ILE A 48 3.76 13.24 37.50
N PRO A 49 5.03 12.96 37.85
CA PRO A 49 5.76 13.73 38.85
C PRO A 49 5.96 15.18 38.40
N LEU A 50 5.69 16.13 39.31
CA LEU A 50 5.81 17.57 39.06
C LEU A 50 6.41 18.26 40.31
N GLY A 51 7.70 18.04 40.53
CA GLY A 51 8.38 18.53 41.74
C GLY A 51 7.86 17.82 42.98
N ASP A 52 7.34 18.59 43.94
CA ASP A 52 6.74 18.10 45.19
C ASP A 52 5.26 17.69 45.03
N ALA A 53 4.63 18.05 43.92
CA ALA A 53 3.28 17.65 43.57
C ALA A 53 3.25 16.49 42.56
N THR A 54 2.11 15.82 42.44
CA THR A 54 1.87 14.81 41.41
C THR A 54 0.66 15.21 40.57
N LEU A 55 0.82 15.28 39.25
CA LEU A 55 -0.27 15.50 38.31
C LEU A 55 -0.93 14.16 37.95
N LEU A 56 -2.23 14.06 38.18
CA LEU A 56 -3.07 12.93 37.80
C LEU A 56 -3.90 13.34 36.59
N ALA A 57 -3.57 12.82 35.40
CA ALA A 57 -4.22 13.18 34.15
C ALA A 57 -4.89 11.96 33.53
N ALA A 58 -6.21 12.00 33.34
CA ALA A 58 -6.93 10.93 32.66
C ALA A 58 -6.56 10.92 31.17
N CYS A 59 -5.91 9.85 30.70
CA CYS A 59 -5.55 9.69 29.30
C CYS A 59 -6.80 9.29 28.52
N ARG A 60 -7.34 10.19 27.71
CA ARG A 60 -8.50 9.89 26.84
C ARG A 60 -8.09 9.19 25.56
N ARG A 61 -6.90 9.50 25.04
CA ARG A 61 -6.27 8.78 23.92
C ARG A 61 -4.77 8.73 24.11
N ALA A 62 -4.22 7.53 24.00
CA ALA A 62 -2.79 7.33 23.94
C ALA A 62 -2.30 7.49 22.48
N SER A 63 -1.24 8.26 22.27
CA SER A 63 -0.64 8.47 20.95
C SER A 63 0.82 8.01 20.97
N PRO A 64 1.20 7.00 20.17
CA PRO A 64 2.61 6.61 20.00
C PRO A 64 3.51 7.76 19.53
N GLY A 65 2.96 8.75 18.82
CA GLY A 65 3.68 9.96 18.40
C GLY A 65 3.83 11.04 19.49
N GLY A 66 3.26 10.81 20.67
CA GLY A 66 3.24 11.75 21.80
C GLY A 66 2.10 12.77 21.78
N PHE A 67 1.17 12.71 20.81
CA PHE A 67 0.01 13.60 20.68
C PHE A 67 -1.17 13.11 21.53
N HIS A 68 -0.92 12.79 22.81
CA HIS A 68 -1.93 12.26 23.72
C HIS A 68 -3.06 13.27 23.93
N ALA A 69 -4.29 12.77 24.07
CA ALA A 69 -5.44 13.58 24.44
C ALA A 69 -5.79 13.36 25.91
N TRP A 70 -6.00 14.44 26.65
CA TRP A 70 -6.20 14.39 28.10
C TRP A 70 -7.62 14.79 28.49
N GLY A 71 -8.11 14.17 29.55
CA GLY A 71 -9.34 14.54 30.23
C GLY A 71 -9.10 15.50 31.39
N ALA A 72 -10.03 15.49 32.34
CA ALA A 72 -9.89 16.26 33.57
C ALA A 72 -8.59 15.86 34.28
N SER A 73 -7.84 16.87 34.71
CA SER A 73 -6.54 16.70 35.36
C SER A 73 -6.61 17.24 36.78
N ARG A 74 -5.99 16.54 37.73
CA ARG A 74 -5.98 16.89 39.15
C ARG A 74 -4.55 16.90 39.69
N LEU A 75 -4.23 17.84 40.56
CA LEU A 75 -2.97 17.87 41.29
C LEU A 75 -3.14 17.24 42.67
N ARG A 76 -2.28 16.28 42.98
CA ARG A 76 -2.06 15.78 44.34
C ARG A 76 -0.91 16.56 44.96
N LEU A 77 -1.23 17.36 45.98
CA LEU A 77 -0.28 18.16 46.74
C LEU A 77 0.52 17.29 47.74
N PRO A 78 1.64 17.79 48.31
CA PRO A 78 2.44 17.05 49.30
C PRO A 78 1.65 16.61 50.54
N ASP A 79 0.60 17.34 50.90
CA ASP A 79 -0.32 17.05 52.01
C ASP A 79 -1.37 15.97 51.68
N GLY A 80 -1.33 15.42 50.46
CA GLY A 80 -2.26 14.40 49.97
C GLY A 80 -3.57 14.94 49.38
N ARG A 81 -3.81 16.26 49.46
CA ARG A 81 -5.03 16.88 48.93
C ARG A 81 -5.05 16.85 47.40
N LEU A 82 -6.22 16.55 46.83
CA LEU A 82 -6.49 16.64 45.40
C LEU A 82 -7.14 17.99 45.05
N VAL A 83 -6.60 18.68 44.05
CA VAL A 83 -7.11 19.96 43.54
C VAL A 83 -7.31 19.85 42.03
N ASP A 84 -8.44 20.31 41.52
CA ASP A 84 -8.69 20.34 40.07
C ASP A 84 -7.78 21.35 39.38
N LEU A 85 -7.30 20.98 38.19
CA LEU A 85 -6.39 21.80 37.39
C LEU A 85 -7.16 22.47 36.26
N ASP A 86 -7.80 23.60 36.57
CA ASP A 86 -8.66 24.33 35.62
C ASP A 86 -7.92 25.47 34.90
N ASP A 87 -6.75 25.90 35.41
CA ASP A 87 -5.97 26.99 34.84
C ASP A 87 -4.64 26.50 34.23
N PRO A 88 -4.46 26.56 32.90
CA PRO A 88 -3.19 26.20 32.25
C PRO A 88 -2.02 27.08 32.71
N ALA A 89 -2.26 28.29 33.22
CA ALA A 89 -1.21 29.15 33.76
C ALA A 89 -0.63 28.60 35.07
N ASP A 90 -1.45 27.97 35.93
CA ASP A 90 -0.96 27.32 37.15
C ASP A 90 -0.07 26.12 36.81
N LEU A 91 -0.53 25.26 35.89
CA LEU A 91 0.26 24.13 35.41
C LEU A 91 1.62 24.58 34.85
N ALA A 92 1.60 25.59 34.00
CA ALA A 92 2.80 26.14 33.39
C ALA A 92 3.81 26.63 34.43
N ARG A 93 3.37 27.36 35.46
CA ARG A 93 4.26 27.84 36.53
C ARG A 93 4.90 26.67 37.26
N ARG A 94 4.10 25.67 37.63
CA ARG A 94 4.56 24.47 38.35
C ARG A 94 5.53 23.63 37.52
N MET A 95 5.30 23.49 36.22
CA MET A 95 6.26 22.82 35.32
C MET A 95 7.60 23.55 35.26
N ILE A 96 7.59 24.87 35.15
CA ILE A 96 8.83 25.64 35.17
C ILE A 96 9.52 25.57 36.55
N ASP A 97 8.75 25.55 37.64
CA ASP A 97 9.26 25.37 39.00
C ASP A 97 9.89 24.00 39.22
N ALA A 98 9.28 22.95 38.68
CA ALA A 98 9.80 21.60 38.73
C ALA A 98 11.05 21.43 37.85
N ALA A 99 11.09 22.03 36.65
CA ALA A 99 12.24 21.94 35.75
C ALA A 99 13.45 22.75 36.25
N VAL A 100 13.21 23.89 36.91
CA VAL A 100 14.24 24.75 37.49
C VAL A 100 13.83 25.13 38.92
N PRO A 101 14.19 24.32 39.93
CA PRO A 101 13.81 24.57 41.32
C PRO A 101 14.37 25.88 41.89
N GLU A 102 15.54 26.29 41.42
CA GLU A 102 16.19 27.53 41.86
C GLU A 102 15.56 28.77 41.22
N ALA A 103 15.32 29.79 42.04
CA ALA A 103 14.78 31.06 41.59
C ALA A 103 15.84 31.88 40.81
N THR A 104 15.89 31.67 39.49
CA THR A 104 16.81 32.40 38.58
C THR A 104 16.07 33.43 37.72
N PRO A 105 16.76 34.48 37.22
CA PRO A 105 16.17 35.43 36.27
C PRO A 105 15.65 34.76 34.98
N VAL A 106 16.31 33.67 34.55
CA VAL A 106 15.92 32.88 33.37
C VAL A 106 14.59 32.17 33.61
N ARG A 107 14.41 31.54 34.79
CA ARG A 107 13.16 30.90 35.21
C ARG A 107 11.99 31.89 35.19
N GLU A 108 12.15 33.05 35.81
CA GLU A 108 11.07 34.05 35.87
C GLU A 108 10.78 34.68 34.50
N ALA A 109 11.80 34.89 33.67
CA ALA A 109 11.61 35.29 32.28
C ALA A 109 10.83 34.23 31.47
N MET A 110 11.13 32.95 31.67
CA MET A 110 10.44 31.85 31.01
C MET A 110 8.96 31.80 31.40
N LYS A 111 8.64 31.87 32.70
CA LYS A 111 7.26 31.93 33.19
C LYS A 111 6.48 33.08 32.54
N ARG A 112 7.03 34.30 32.56
CA ARG A 112 6.37 35.47 31.96
C ARG A 112 6.04 35.26 30.49
N ARG A 113 6.98 34.69 29.72
CA ARG A 113 6.81 34.44 28.29
C ARG A 113 5.79 33.34 28.00
N LEU A 114 5.80 32.28 28.79
CA LEU A 114 4.84 31.19 28.68
C LEU A 114 3.41 31.69 28.97
N LEU A 115 3.24 32.44 30.07
CA LEU A 115 1.97 33.08 30.42
C LEU A 115 1.49 34.06 29.35
N ASP A 116 2.42 34.79 28.70
CA ASP A 116 2.09 35.64 27.56
C ASP A 116 1.59 34.85 26.36
N GLY A 117 2.25 33.74 26.01
CA GLY A 117 1.81 32.86 24.94
C GLY A 117 0.42 32.27 25.18
N LEU A 118 0.10 31.88 26.43
CA LEU A 118 -1.23 31.39 26.81
C LEU A 118 -2.31 32.46 26.63
N ARG A 119 -2.06 33.68 27.14
CA ARG A 119 -2.98 34.81 26.97
C ARG A 119 -3.22 35.13 25.50
N ARG A 120 -2.15 35.28 24.70
CA ARG A 120 -2.27 35.57 23.26
C ARG A 120 -3.00 34.47 22.51
N SER A 121 -2.71 33.20 22.82
CA SER A 121 -3.43 32.05 22.24
C SER A 121 -4.94 32.14 22.51
N ARG A 122 -5.37 32.51 23.72
CA ARG A 122 -6.78 32.74 24.05
C ARG A 122 -7.38 33.87 23.23
N ASP A 123 -6.68 34.98 23.14
CA ASP A 123 -7.17 36.15 22.42
C ASP A 123 -7.28 35.86 20.91
N HIS A 124 -6.33 35.10 20.35
CA HIS A 124 -6.39 34.60 18.98
C HIS A 124 -7.55 33.63 18.76
N ALA A 125 -7.79 32.69 19.69
CA ALA A 125 -8.91 31.75 19.60
C ALA A 125 -10.25 32.49 19.52
N ARG A 126 -10.46 33.51 20.36
CA ARG A 126 -11.65 34.37 20.34
C ARG A 126 -11.83 35.08 19.01
N ALA A 127 -10.77 35.69 18.46
CA ALA A 127 -10.85 36.37 17.17
C ALA A 127 -11.11 35.40 16.01
N CYS A 128 -10.49 34.23 16.01
CA CYS A 128 -10.77 33.20 15.02
C CYS A 128 -12.21 32.70 15.10
N ALA A 129 -12.73 32.44 16.31
CA ALA A 129 -14.11 31.98 16.52
C ALA A 129 -15.16 33.01 16.09
N ALA A 130 -14.85 34.31 16.24
CA ALA A 130 -15.73 35.41 15.88
C ALA A 130 -15.93 35.56 14.36
N ARG A 131 -15.05 34.98 13.54
CA ARG A 131 -15.12 35.02 12.07
C ARG A 131 -15.67 33.71 11.50
N PRO A 132 -16.27 33.72 10.29
CA PRO A 132 -16.58 32.50 9.56
C PRO A 132 -15.29 31.75 9.20
N PHE A 133 -15.35 30.42 9.25
CA PHE A 133 -14.25 29.58 8.76
C PHE A 133 -14.12 29.71 7.24
N ALA A 134 -12.91 29.95 6.74
CA ALA A 134 -12.62 30.09 5.32
C ALA A 134 -11.67 28.95 4.88
N PRO A 135 -12.15 27.93 4.13
CA PRO A 135 -11.33 26.81 3.66
C PRO A 135 -10.46 27.20 2.45
N THR A 136 -9.65 28.26 2.60
CA THR A 136 -8.73 28.76 1.58
C THR A 136 -7.29 28.66 2.09
N PRO A 137 -6.27 28.65 1.21
CA PRO A 137 -4.87 28.66 1.65
C PRO A 137 -4.57 29.73 2.70
N THR A 138 -5.02 30.97 2.47
CA THR A 138 -4.88 32.08 3.40
C THR A 138 -5.73 31.90 4.67
N GLY A 139 -6.97 31.43 4.54
CA GLY A 139 -7.85 31.23 5.69
C GLY A 139 -7.29 30.20 6.68
N LEU A 140 -6.63 29.15 6.20
CA LEU A 140 -5.96 28.15 7.03
C LEU A 140 -4.75 28.73 7.77
N GLU A 141 -3.95 29.59 7.12
CA GLU A 141 -2.85 30.31 7.80
C GLU A 141 -3.37 31.21 8.92
N GLN A 142 -4.46 31.92 8.66
CA GLN A 142 -5.11 32.83 9.61
C GLN A 142 -5.89 32.10 10.72
N GLY A 143 -6.10 30.79 10.58
CA GLY A 143 -6.80 29.95 11.54
C GLY A 143 -5.91 29.38 12.65
N LEU A 144 -4.58 29.50 12.53
CA LEU A 144 -3.60 28.87 13.43
C LEU A 144 -3.50 29.59 14.78
N TRP A 145 -4.45 29.42 15.69
CA TRP A 145 -4.48 30.13 16.98
C TRP A 145 -3.72 29.41 18.11
N HIS A 146 -3.61 28.08 18.06
CA HIS A 146 -3.02 27.24 19.12
C HIS A 146 -1.49 27.21 19.03
N GLY A 147 -0.95 27.12 17.82
CA GLY A 147 0.49 27.08 17.56
C GLY A 147 1.13 25.68 17.70
N HIS A 148 2.46 25.63 17.79
CA HIS A 148 3.19 24.36 17.74
C HIS A 148 2.88 23.45 18.96
N PRO A 149 2.46 22.18 18.74
CA PRO A 149 1.89 21.31 19.78
C PRO A 149 2.89 20.78 20.82
N PHE A 150 4.19 20.99 20.60
CA PHE A 150 5.26 20.65 21.56
C PHE A 150 6.23 21.80 21.81
N HIS A 151 5.80 23.05 21.63
CA HIS A 151 6.65 24.20 21.93
C HIS A 151 6.04 25.00 23.10
N PRO A 152 6.75 25.15 24.24
CA PRO A 152 6.17 25.75 25.44
C PRO A 152 5.83 27.24 25.25
N LEU A 153 6.62 27.94 24.42
CA LEU A 153 6.43 29.36 24.08
C LEU A 153 5.64 29.59 22.78
N ALA A 154 4.79 28.64 22.38
CA ALA A 154 3.91 28.84 21.22
C ALA A 154 3.06 30.11 21.42
N LYS A 155 2.97 30.93 20.37
CA LYS A 155 2.28 32.24 20.35
C LYS A 155 2.86 33.34 21.26
N SER A 156 3.98 33.10 21.96
CA SER A 156 4.70 34.15 22.68
C SER A 156 5.39 35.10 21.71
N VAL A 157 5.16 36.41 21.87
CA VAL A 157 5.81 37.47 21.10
C VAL A 157 6.22 38.60 22.04
N ASP A 158 7.53 38.77 22.20
CA ASP A 158 8.13 39.83 23.00
C ASP A 158 8.59 40.98 22.08
N GLY A 159 8.02 42.17 22.27
CA GLY A 159 8.21 43.36 21.43
C GLY A 159 6.97 43.85 20.68
N PHE A 160 5.90 43.05 20.57
CA PHE A 160 4.63 43.49 19.98
C PHE A 160 3.65 43.94 21.07
N SER A 161 3.06 45.12 20.90
CA SER A 161 1.86 45.51 21.64
C SER A 161 0.62 44.72 21.16
N GLU A 162 -0.49 44.87 21.86
CA GLU A 162 -1.77 44.30 21.42
C GLU A 162 -2.23 44.94 20.10
N ALA A 163 -2.07 46.26 19.96
CA ALA A 163 -2.34 46.98 18.72
C ALA A 163 -1.47 46.49 17.55
N ASP A 164 -0.19 46.18 17.78
CA ASP A 164 0.66 45.57 16.74
C ASP A 164 0.14 44.19 16.31
N SER A 165 -0.40 43.43 17.25
CA SER A 165 -0.98 42.11 16.96
C SER A 165 -2.22 42.25 16.08
N ASP A 166 -3.09 43.22 16.35
CA ASP A 166 -4.26 43.50 15.52
C ASP A 166 -3.89 43.98 14.11
N LEU A 167 -2.80 44.73 13.97
CA LEU A 167 -2.33 45.24 12.68
C LEU A 167 -1.56 44.22 11.84
N TYR A 168 -0.86 43.27 12.46
CA TYR A 168 0.15 42.46 11.77
C TYR A 168 0.03 40.94 11.98
N ALA A 169 -0.79 40.43 12.89
CA ALA A 169 -0.88 38.99 13.14
C ALA A 169 -1.82 38.28 12.14
N PRO A 170 -1.44 37.10 11.61
CA PRO A 170 -2.31 36.32 10.70
C PRO A 170 -3.61 35.89 11.39
N GLU A 171 -3.58 35.58 12.68
CA GLU A 171 -4.76 35.19 13.46
C GLU A 171 -5.77 36.34 13.60
N ARG A 172 -5.38 37.58 13.30
CA ARG A 172 -6.26 38.75 13.24
C ARG A 172 -6.79 39.00 11.83
N ALA A 173 -6.49 38.12 10.88
CA ALA A 173 -6.76 38.29 9.46
C ALA A 173 -6.18 39.61 8.93
N ALA A 174 -5.03 40.01 9.48
CA ALA A 174 -4.37 41.25 9.13
C ALA A 174 -4.01 41.30 7.64
N SER A 175 -4.08 42.49 7.06
CA SER A 175 -3.50 42.80 5.77
C SER A 175 -3.01 44.24 5.79
N PHE A 176 -1.81 44.47 5.31
CA PHE A 176 -1.15 45.77 5.40
C PHE A 176 -0.26 46.03 4.19
N ARG A 177 0.03 47.30 3.93
CA ARG A 177 1.00 47.71 2.90
C ARG A 177 2.40 47.75 3.50
N LEU A 178 3.38 47.34 2.71
CA LEU A 178 4.78 47.39 3.12
C LEU A 178 5.31 48.82 3.12
N ARG A 179 6.36 49.02 3.90
CA ARG A 179 7.24 50.19 3.79
C ARG A 179 8.49 49.78 3.00
N TRP A 180 9.16 50.73 2.39
CA TRP A 180 10.24 50.42 1.46
C TRP A 180 11.50 51.20 1.82
N LEU A 181 12.64 50.51 1.82
CA LEU A 181 13.96 51.12 1.87
C LEU A 181 14.41 51.35 0.43
N VAL A 182 14.58 52.60 0.03
CA VAL A 182 15.09 52.98 -1.30
C VAL A 182 16.55 53.39 -1.13
N ALA A 183 17.47 52.49 -1.48
CA ALA A 183 18.89 52.60 -1.16
C ALA A 183 19.74 52.78 -2.43
N ASP A 184 20.80 53.57 -2.36
CA ASP A 184 21.82 53.58 -3.42
C ASP A 184 22.31 52.16 -3.71
N PRO A 185 22.60 51.79 -4.98
CA PRO A 185 23.08 50.45 -5.32
C PRO A 185 24.31 50.01 -4.51
N ALA A 186 25.21 50.93 -4.19
CA ALA A 186 26.40 50.67 -3.37
C ALA A 186 26.10 50.32 -1.90
N LEU A 187 24.87 50.52 -1.43
CA LEU A 187 24.41 50.15 -0.09
C LEU A 187 23.64 48.83 -0.06
N ALA A 188 23.41 48.18 -1.21
CA ALA A 188 22.66 46.94 -1.27
C ALA A 188 23.60 45.73 -1.23
N ALA A 189 23.27 44.76 -0.38
CA ALA A 189 23.83 43.42 -0.44
C ALA A 189 22.76 42.50 -1.05
N THR A 190 23.07 41.86 -2.18
CA THR A 190 22.14 40.99 -2.89
C THR A 190 22.74 39.60 -3.07
N LEU A 191 21.87 38.59 -3.00
CA LEU A 191 22.20 37.20 -3.29
C LEU A 191 21.15 36.67 -4.26
N TRP A 192 21.58 36.11 -5.39
CA TRP A 192 20.69 35.63 -6.44
C TRP A 192 20.96 34.17 -6.77
N ARG A 193 19.90 33.38 -7.00
CA ARG A 193 20.03 31.98 -7.40
C ARG A 193 20.69 31.88 -8.79
N GLU A 194 20.23 32.71 -9.74
CA GLU A 194 20.74 32.89 -11.11
C GLU A 194 20.75 34.39 -11.51
N PRO A 195 21.55 34.81 -12.49
CA PRO A 195 21.64 36.22 -12.90
C PRO A 195 20.30 36.85 -13.33
N GLU A 196 19.46 36.11 -14.04
CA GLU A 196 18.17 36.60 -14.56
C GLU A 196 17.16 36.86 -13.43
N ALA A 197 17.35 36.24 -12.26
CA ALA A 197 16.49 36.43 -11.10
C ALA A 197 16.53 37.88 -10.59
N GLU A 198 17.68 38.54 -10.66
CA GLU A 198 17.85 39.91 -10.18
C GLU A 198 16.92 40.89 -10.90
N ALA A 199 16.95 40.89 -12.23
CA ALA A 199 16.10 41.77 -13.03
C ALA A 199 14.61 41.46 -12.84
N ARG A 200 14.25 40.17 -12.82
CA ARG A 200 12.86 39.71 -12.66
C ARG A 200 12.28 40.10 -11.30
N ILE A 201 13.00 39.80 -10.22
CA ILE A 201 12.57 40.10 -8.85
C ILE A 201 12.63 41.60 -8.59
N GLY A 202 13.63 42.32 -9.08
CA GLY A 202 13.69 43.79 -9.00
C GLY A 202 12.45 44.44 -9.64
N ALA A 203 12.04 43.98 -10.82
CA ALA A 203 10.84 44.47 -11.48
C ALA A 203 9.55 44.13 -10.70
N ALA A 204 9.46 42.95 -10.11
CA ALA A 204 8.33 42.54 -9.28
C ALA A 204 8.22 43.37 -7.99
N LEU A 205 9.34 43.60 -7.30
CA LEU A 205 9.39 44.45 -6.10
C LEU A 205 9.05 45.91 -6.42
N ALA A 206 9.53 46.43 -7.56
CA ALA A 206 9.17 47.77 -8.02
C ALA A 206 7.66 47.92 -8.24
N ARG A 207 7.02 46.97 -8.95
CA ARG A 207 5.55 46.95 -9.12
C ARG A 207 4.81 46.82 -7.79
N LEU A 208 5.27 45.91 -6.93
CA LEU A 208 4.66 45.69 -5.61
C LEU A 208 4.72 46.94 -4.73
N SER A 209 5.79 47.73 -4.85
CA SER A 209 5.97 48.97 -4.09
C SER A 209 5.00 50.09 -4.46
N GLY A 210 4.53 50.13 -5.71
CA GLY A 210 3.72 51.24 -6.21
C GLY A 210 4.41 52.60 -6.14
N LEU A 211 5.75 52.64 -6.00
CA LEU A 211 6.51 53.89 -5.95
C LEU A 211 6.65 54.50 -7.35
N PRO A 212 6.64 55.84 -7.48
CA PRO A 212 6.92 56.52 -8.74
C PRO A 212 8.33 56.19 -9.26
N ARG A 213 8.50 56.17 -10.59
CA ARG A 213 9.81 55.89 -11.21
C ARG A 213 10.87 56.90 -10.79
N GLU A 214 10.47 58.14 -10.54
CA GLU A 214 11.32 59.23 -10.06
C GLU A 214 11.84 58.97 -8.64
N THR A 215 11.03 58.33 -7.79
CA THR A 215 11.44 57.95 -6.43
C THR A 215 12.45 56.80 -6.46
N MET A 216 12.29 55.87 -7.40
CA MET A 216 13.21 54.74 -7.54
C MET A 216 14.51 55.15 -8.24
N ALA A 217 14.47 55.92 -9.33
CA ALA A 217 15.63 56.52 -10.02
C ALA A 217 16.90 55.63 -10.14
N GLY A 218 16.74 54.32 -10.39
CA GLY A 218 17.86 53.36 -10.48
C GLY A 218 18.43 52.86 -9.14
N ARG A 219 17.79 53.20 -8.02
CA ARG A 219 18.10 52.74 -6.66
C ARG A 219 17.44 51.39 -6.37
N VAL A 220 18.00 50.66 -5.41
CA VAL A 220 17.51 49.34 -4.99
C VAL A 220 16.34 49.51 -4.02
N VAL A 221 15.27 48.78 -4.27
CA VAL A 221 14.04 48.83 -3.46
C VAL A 221 13.96 47.57 -2.59
N ILE A 222 14.15 47.74 -1.29
CA ILE A 222 14.13 46.63 -0.31
C ILE A 222 12.83 46.73 0.51
N PRO A 223 11.97 45.69 0.50
CA PRO A 223 10.75 45.70 1.30
C PRO A 223 11.07 45.66 2.80
N SER A 224 10.26 46.34 3.61
CA SER A 224 10.39 46.35 5.06
C SER A 224 9.02 46.24 5.72
N HIS A 225 8.94 45.40 6.74
CA HIS A 225 7.74 45.30 7.55
C HIS A 225 7.47 46.66 8.23
N PRO A 226 6.22 47.18 8.25
CA PRO A 226 5.95 48.52 8.79
C PRO A 226 6.46 48.73 10.23
N TRP A 227 6.27 47.72 11.09
CA TRP A 227 6.82 47.71 12.46
C TRP A 227 8.35 47.79 12.48
N GLN A 228 9.04 47.06 11.60
CA GLN A 228 10.50 47.06 11.53
C GLN A 228 11.02 48.40 10.97
N ALA A 229 10.38 48.94 9.94
CA ALA A 229 10.72 50.23 9.36
C ALA A 229 10.62 51.38 10.37
N ALA A 230 9.57 51.40 11.21
CA ALA A 230 9.46 52.39 12.28
C ALA A 230 10.63 52.32 13.28
N ARG A 231 11.14 51.11 13.56
CA ARG A 231 12.33 50.91 14.39
C ARG A 231 13.61 51.36 13.69
N LEU A 232 13.74 51.08 12.39
CA LEU A 232 14.88 51.51 11.58
C LEU A 232 14.97 53.04 11.48
N GLU A 233 13.85 53.76 11.43
CA GLU A 233 13.85 55.24 11.44
C GLU A 233 14.48 55.84 12.70
N ALA A 234 14.41 55.14 13.83
CA ALA A 234 15.04 55.54 15.08
C ALA A 234 16.53 55.14 15.18
N ASP A 235 17.02 54.30 14.26
CA ASP A 235 18.39 53.79 14.27
C ASP A 235 19.39 54.88 13.82
N PRO A 236 20.45 55.18 14.59
CA PRO A 236 21.43 56.20 14.25
C PRO A 236 22.12 56.00 12.89
N ALA A 237 22.43 54.75 12.51
CA ALA A 237 23.10 54.45 11.25
C ALA A 237 22.18 54.72 10.05
N ILE A 238 20.90 54.34 10.17
CA ILE A 238 19.88 54.64 9.17
C ILE A 238 19.67 56.15 9.05
N ARG A 239 19.54 56.89 10.16
CA ARG A 239 19.36 58.35 10.14
C ARG A 239 20.52 59.06 9.44
N ALA A 240 21.75 58.60 9.63
CA ALA A 240 22.92 59.15 8.94
C ALA A 240 22.83 58.95 7.41
N LEU A 241 22.43 57.76 6.95
CA LEU A 241 22.26 57.47 5.52
C LEU A 241 21.11 58.27 4.90
N VAL A 242 20.01 58.47 5.64
CA VAL A 242 18.88 59.31 5.20
C VAL A 242 19.29 60.78 5.10
N ALA A 243 20.03 61.31 6.08
CA ALA A 243 20.52 62.69 6.04
C ALA A 243 21.48 62.95 4.85
N GLN A 244 22.23 61.94 4.44
CA GLN A 244 23.09 61.98 3.26
C GLN A 244 22.33 61.80 1.94
N SER A 245 21.00 61.66 1.97
CA SER A 245 20.17 61.32 0.81
C SER A 245 20.58 60.01 0.12
N ARG A 246 21.28 59.10 0.80
CA ARG A 246 21.75 57.80 0.27
C ARG A 246 20.78 56.64 0.52
N LEU A 247 19.83 56.86 1.42
CA LEU A 247 18.75 55.94 1.78
C LEU A 247 17.47 56.75 2.00
N ALA A 248 16.31 56.20 1.65
CA ALA A 248 15.02 56.74 2.07
C ALA A 248 14.13 55.62 2.60
N ILE A 249 13.34 55.90 3.64
CA ILE A 249 12.30 55.00 4.15
C ILE A 249 10.94 55.59 3.78
N THR A 250 10.15 54.86 3.00
CA THR A 250 8.87 55.38 2.51
C THR A 250 7.75 55.19 3.53
N PRO A 251 6.66 55.98 3.44
CA PRO A 251 5.37 55.60 4.03
C PRO A 251 4.85 54.27 3.45
N PRO A 252 3.86 53.63 4.11
CA PRO A 252 3.20 52.44 3.57
C PRO A 252 2.62 52.68 2.18
N SER A 253 2.98 51.86 1.20
CA SER A 253 2.62 52.05 -0.21
C SER A 253 2.51 50.71 -0.96
N GLY A 254 1.92 50.74 -2.15
CA GLY A 254 1.77 49.57 -3.01
C GLY A 254 0.57 48.69 -2.67
N THR A 255 0.66 47.41 -3.04
CA THR A 255 -0.42 46.44 -2.83
C THR A 255 -0.36 45.88 -1.40
N PRO A 256 -1.52 45.69 -0.71
CA PRO A 256 -1.54 45.01 0.57
C PRO A 256 -1.00 43.57 0.47
N VAL A 257 -0.26 43.15 1.47
CA VAL A 257 0.23 41.78 1.65
C VAL A 257 -0.47 41.14 2.85
N THR A 258 -0.46 39.81 2.91
CA THR A 258 -1.05 39.06 4.02
C THR A 258 0.03 38.26 4.75
N PRO A 259 0.17 38.39 6.08
CA PRO A 259 1.11 37.58 6.85
C PRO A 259 0.69 36.11 6.85
N THR A 260 1.67 35.20 6.79
CA THR A 260 1.48 33.76 7.02
C THR A 260 1.64 33.45 8.51
N SER A 261 1.52 32.17 8.89
CA SER A 261 1.67 31.66 10.25
C SER A 261 2.99 32.04 10.95
N SER A 262 4.01 32.44 10.18
CA SER A 262 5.29 32.89 10.75
C SER A 262 5.27 34.37 11.18
N VAL A 263 4.16 35.10 10.96
CA VAL A 263 3.97 36.55 11.13
C VAL A 263 4.83 37.39 10.17
N ARG A 264 6.15 37.13 10.14
CA ARG A 264 7.15 37.87 9.37
C ARG A 264 7.20 37.57 7.87
N THR A 265 6.64 36.42 7.46
CA THR A 265 6.56 36.07 6.05
C THR A 265 5.22 36.57 5.56
N VAL A 266 5.23 37.39 4.53
CA VAL A 266 4.01 37.96 3.95
C VAL A 266 3.86 37.48 2.51
N PHE A 267 2.63 37.24 2.09
CA PHE A 267 2.30 36.82 0.74
C PHE A 267 1.69 37.98 -0.04
N SER A 268 2.22 38.20 -1.24
CA SER A 268 1.65 39.07 -2.26
C SER A 268 0.94 38.22 -3.29
N ALA A 269 -0.39 38.27 -3.32
CA ALA A 269 -1.18 37.55 -4.32
C ALA A 269 -0.99 38.12 -5.74
N THR A 270 -0.69 39.42 -5.87
CA THR A 270 -0.55 40.08 -7.18
C THR A 270 0.73 39.71 -7.90
N GLU A 271 1.84 39.59 -7.17
CA GLU A 271 3.12 39.17 -7.74
C GLU A 271 3.37 37.66 -7.54
N ASN A 272 2.47 36.96 -6.83
CA ASN A 272 2.64 35.57 -6.41
C ASN A 272 4.00 35.32 -5.71
N LEU A 273 4.34 36.18 -4.74
CA LEU A 273 5.61 36.12 -4.01
C LEU A 273 5.38 36.07 -2.50
N PHE A 274 6.17 35.25 -1.81
CA PHE A 274 6.38 35.34 -0.38
C PHE A 274 7.62 36.20 -0.10
N LEU A 275 7.48 37.15 0.82
CA LEU A 275 8.58 37.98 1.33
C LEU A 275 8.79 37.64 2.79
N LYS A 276 9.94 37.06 3.11
CA LYS A 276 10.32 36.74 4.49
C LYS A 276 11.08 37.92 5.07
N LEU A 277 10.37 38.75 5.80
CA LEU A 277 10.86 40.02 6.31
C LEU A 277 11.54 39.84 7.68
N PRO A 278 12.50 40.70 8.03
CA PRO A 278 13.05 40.74 9.37
C PRO A 278 12.08 41.48 10.29
N ILE A 279 11.85 40.91 11.48
CA ILE A 279 11.14 41.56 12.58
C ILE A 279 12.00 41.34 13.83
N ALA A 280 12.65 42.40 14.32
CA ALA A 280 13.49 42.38 15.52
C ALA A 280 12.67 42.27 16.83
N ALA A 281 11.54 41.55 16.79
CA ALA A 281 10.79 41.07 17.93
C ALA A 281 11.15 39.61 18.19
N ARG A 282 11.11 39.20 19.45
CA ARG A 282 11.41 37.83 19.84
C ARG A 282 10.14 36.98 19.79
N ILE A 283 9.99 36.20 18.72
CA ILE A 283 8.85 35.32 18.47
C ILE A 283 9.24 33.88 18.82
N THR A 284 8.43 33.24 19.65
CA THR A 284 8.72 31.98 20.36
C THR A 284 9.98 32.10 21.21
N ASN A 285 11.16 31.76 20.70
CA ASN A 285 12.42 31.81 21.45
C ASN A 285 13.43 32.87 20.94
N PHE A 286 13.40 33.22 19.65
CA PHE A 286 14.45 34.01 18.99
C PHE A 286 13.95 35.33 18.41
N ALA A 287 14.83 36.33 18.37
CA ALA A 287 14.62 37.51 17.54
C ALA A 287 14.50 37.06 16.08
N ARG A 288 13.46 37.49 15.38
CA ARG A 288 13.19 37.03 14.02
C ARG A 288 13.82 37.91 12.95
N THR A 289 15.12 38.10 13.06
CA THR A 289 15.99 38.70 12.06
C THR A 289 16.43 37.67 11.00
N ASN A 290 17.04 38.13 9.90
CA ASN A 290 17.54 37.30 8.81
C ASN A 290 19.02 37.61 8.60
N SER A 291 19.91 36.89 9.29
CA SER A 291 21.36 37.09 9.17
C SER A 291 21.85 36.74 7.76
N ARG A 292 23.05 37.25 7.40
CA ARG A 292 23.73 36.89 6.15
C ARG A 292 23.87 35.38 5.99
N GLU A 293 24.24 34.68 7.06
CA GLU A 293 24.37 33.23 7.08
C GLU A 293 23.04 32.53 6.74
N HIS A 294 21.92 32.98 7.32
CA HIS A 294 20.60 32.43 7.02
C HIS A 294 20.19 32.64 5.56
N LEU A 295 20.43 33.85 5.02
CA LEU A 295 20.14 34.16 3.62
C LEU A 295 21.04 33.33 2.67
N ALA A 296 22.34 33.24 2.97
CA ALA A 296 23.30 32.47 2.17
C ALA A 296 23.01 30.97 2.19
N ARG A 297 22.59 30.42 3.34
CA ARG A 297 22.16 29.03 3.49
C ARG A 297 20.93 28.74 2.62
N SER A 298 19.91 29.59 2.69
CA SER A 298 18.69 29.49 1.88
C SER A 298 18.99 29.51 0.38
N LEU A 299 19.78 30.50 -0.07
CA LEU A 299 20.16 30.62 -1.49
C LEU A 299 21.06 29.47 -1.96
N SER A 300 21.93 28.94 -1.10
CA SER A 300 22.75 27.77 -1.44
C SER A 300 21.88 26.52 -1.60
N ALA A 301 20.89 26.31 -0.73
CA ALA A 301 19.92 25.24 -0.91
C ALA A 301 19.10 25.42 -2.21
N ALA A 302 18.69 26.64 -2.53
CA ALA A 302 17.98 26.95 -3.77
C ALA A 302 18.81 26.64 -5.02
N ARG A 303 20.10 26.98 -5.02
CA ARG A 303 21.05 26.64 -6.09
C ARG A 303 21.29 25.13 -6.20
N ALA A 304 21.42 24.43 -5.08
CA ALA A 304 21.57 22.98 -5.05
C ALA A 304 20.38 22.25 -5.69
N LEU A 305 19.16 22.71 -5.40
CA LEU A 305 17.93 22.18 -6.00
C LEU A 305 17.83 22.53 -7.49
N ALA A 306 18.17 23.77 -7.87
CA ALA A 306 18.14 24.22 -9.27
C ALA A 306 19.17 23.48 -10.16
N ALA A 307 20.25 22.95 -9.57
CA ALA A 307 21.20 22.09 -10.28
C ALA A 307 20.69 20.66 -10.52
N LEU A 308 19.55 20.28 -9.94
CA LEU A 308 18.99 18.92 -9.99
C LEU A 308 17.51 18.88 -10.41
N PRO A 309 17.07 19.61 -11.45
CA PRO A 309 15.64 19.78 -11.76
C PRO A 309 14.95 18.45 -12.07
N GLU A 310 15.60 17.57 -12.85
CA GLU A 310 15.07 16.25 -13.20
C GLU A 310 14.96 15.33 -11.98
N THR A 311 15.96 15.38 -11.07
CA THR A 311 15.94 14.58 -9.83
C THR A 311 14.78 15.01 -8.94
N VAL A 312 14.58 16.32 -8.76
CA VAL A 312 13.48 16.86 -7.95
C VAL A 312 12.13 16.48 -8.56
N ALA A 313 11.95 16.67 -9.87
CA ALA A 313 10.74 16.30 -10.58
C ALA A 313 10.43 14.79 -10.43
N ALA A 314 11.44 13.93 -10.58
CA ALA A 314 11.31 12.48 -10.42
C ALA A 314 11.03 12.02 -8.97
N CYS A 315 11.18 12.89 -7.97
CA CYS A 315 10.82 12.55 -6.59
C CYS A 315 9.31 12.70 -6.33
N GLY A 316 8.59 13.51 -7.11
CA GLY A 316 7.13 13.69 -6.99
C GLY A 316 6.69 14.70 -5.93
N LEU A 317 7.50 15.72 -5.65
CA LEU A 317 7.13 16.88 -4.82
C LEU A 317 7.46 18.19 -5.53
N ASP A 318 6.84 19.27 -5.09
CA ASP A 318 7.21 20.62 -5.48
C ASP A 318 7.97 21.32 -4.35
N ILE A 319 8.90 22.18 -4.73
CA ILE A 319 9.65 22.99 -3.80
C ILE A 319 9.58 24.42 -4.29
N LEU A 320 9.08 25.33 -3.44
CA LEU A 320 8.98 26.73 -3.80
C LEU A 320 10.38 27.34 -3.93
N GLY A 321 10.67 27.91 -5.11
CA GLY A 321 11.96 28.51 -5.40
C GLY A 321 12.24 29.74 -4.55
N GLU A 322 13.49 29.92 -4.15
CA GLU A 322 13.98 31.13 -3.48
C GLU A 322 14.97 31.85 -4.41
N PRO A 323 14.47 32.70 -5.33
CA PRO A 323 15.27 33.28 -6.40
C PRO A 323 16.27 34.33 -5.91
N GLY A 324 16.05 34.95 -4.74
CA GLY A 324 16.97 35.97 -4.25
C GLY A 324 16.73 36.46 -2.84
N ALA A 325 17.73 37.15 -2.32
CA ALA A 325 17.69 37.89 -1.06
C ALA A 325 18.34 39.26 -1.20
N LEU A 326 17.84 40.24 -0.46
CA LEU A 326 18.29 41.62 -0.47
C LEU A 326 18.43 42.15 0.97
N ALA A 327 19.47 42.92 1.26
CA ALA A 327 19.70 43.57 2.54
C ALA A 327 20.48 44.89 2.34
N LEU A 328 20.61 45.69 3.41
CA LEU A 328 21.63 46.75 3.43
C LEU A 328 23.02 46.14 3.70
N ALA A 329 24.02 46.55 2.91
CA ALA A 329 25.42 46.13 2.97
C ALA A 329 26.17 46.77 4.14
N ASP A 330 25.63 46.60 5.36
CA ASP A 330 26.23 47.04 6.61
C ASP A 330 26.11 45.88 7.63
N PRO A 331 27.21 45.39 8.22
CA PRO A 331 27.17 44.26 9.15
C PRO A 331 26.22 44.44 10.35
N ALA A 332 25.98 45.68 10.79
CA ALA A 332 25.05 45.97 11.88
C ALA A 332 23.58 46.00 11.44
N LEU A 333 23.32 46.27 10.16
CA LEU A 333 21.97 46.44 9.61
C LEU A 333 21.50 45.24 8.78
N GLU A 334 22.40 44.40 8.30
CA GLU A 334 22.10 43.30 7.38
C GLU A 334 21.03 42.36 7.96
N ALA A 335 21.17 41.94 9.22
CA ALA A 335 20.23 41.03 9.86
C ALA A 335 18.81 41.63 10.05
N VAL A 336 18.72 42.95 10.26
CA VAL A 336 17.45 43.66 10.53
C VAL A 336 16.84 44.29 9.28
N THR A 337 17.50 44.18 8.13
CA THR A 337 17.02 44.64 6.82
C THR A 337 16.97 43.52 5.76
N GLY A 338 17.54 42.36 6.05
CA GLY A 338 17.61 41.23 5.14
C GLY A 338 16.25 40.62 4.84
N VAL A 339 15.91 40.53 3.57
CA VAL A 339 14.68 39.93 3.04
C VAL A 339 15.03 38.79 2.12
N LEU A 340 14.37 37.66 2.33
CA LEU A 340 14.39 36.54 1.41
C LEU A 340 13.10 36.55 0.56
N VAL A 341 13.25 36.44 -0.76
CA VAL A 341 12.15 36.39 -1.71
C VAL A 341 11.94 34.94 -2.14
N ARG A 342 10.69 34.49 -2.09
CA ARG A 342 10.27 33.13 -2.46
C ARG A 342 9.09 33.19 -3.42
N GLU A 343 9.07 32.28 -4.37
CA GLU A 343 7.98 32.13 -5.33
C GLU A 343 6.74 31.50 -4.68
N GLY A 344 5.55 31.90 -5.12
CA GLY A 344 4.30 31.29 -4.69
C GLY A 344 3.99 30.00 -5.46
N PRO A 345 3.07 29.15 -4.94
CA PRO A 345 2.67 27.92 -5.63
C PRO A 345 1.94 28.25 -6.95
N ALA A 346 1.98 27.31 -7.90
CA ALA A 346 1.30 27.45 -9.19
C ALA A 346 -0.24 27.32 -9.08
N GLY A 347 -0.73 26.74 -7.99
CA GLY A 347 -2.16 26.55 -7.72
C GLY A 347 -2.46 26.49 -6.22
N PRO A 348 -3.72 26.24 -5.84
CA PRO A 348 -4.13 26.15 -4.44
C PRO A 348 -3.36 25.05 -3.70
N ALA A 349 -2.65 25.41 -2.64
CA ALA A 349 -1.94 24.49 -1.76
C ALA A 349 -2.24 24.84 -0.31
N LEU A 350 -2.72 23.86 0.47
CA LEU A 350 -3.24 24.06 1.82
C LEU A 350 -2.14 23.78 2.85
N VAL A 351 -1.85 24.72 3.75
CA VAL A 351 -0.85 24.48 4.79
C VAL A 351 -1.25 23.33 5.70
N VAL A 352 -0.39 22.32 5.83
CA VAL A 352 -0.67 21.10 6.61
C VAL A 352 -1.00 21.48 8.05
N ALA A 353 -0.25 22.40 8.67
CA ALA A 353 -0.56 22.85 10.03
C ALA A 353 -2.01 23.34 10.18
N GLY A 354 -2.55 24.07 9.21
CA GLY A 354 -3.92 24.58 9.27
C GLY A 354 -4.98 23.50 9.11
N LEU A 355 -4.65 22.41 8.41
CA LEU A 355 -5.51 21.22 8.34
C LEU A 355 -5.59 20.48 9.67
N LEU A 356 -4.48 20.48 10.42
CA LEU A 356 -4.36 19.78 11.70
C LEU A 356 -4.82 20.63 12.89
N GLU A 357 -5.00 21.93 12.68
CA GLU A 357 -5.38 22.88 13.71
C GLU A 357 -6.80 22.56 14.26
N PRO A 358 -6.99 22.61 15.59
CA PRO A 358 -8.31 22.47 16.17
C PRO A 358 -9.17 23.72 15.94
N SER A 359 -10.45 23.51 15.68
CA SER A 359 -11.45 24.58 15.66
C SER A 359 -11.54 25.24 17.03
N PRO A 360 -11.48 26.58 17.13
CA PRO A 360 -11.62 27.28 18.41
C PRO A 360 -13.05 27.20 18.97
N ARG A 361 -14.03 26.70 18.20
CA ARG A 361 -15.44 26.64 18.62
C ARG A 361 -15.78 25.38 19.41
N ASP A 362 -15.18 24.26 19.04
CA ASP A 362 -15.54 22.92 19.53
C ASP A 362 -14.33 22.00 19.72
N GLY A 363 -13.11 22.46 19.42
CA GLY A 363 -11.87 21.70 19.54
C GLY A 363 -11.68 20.62 18.48
N ARG A 364 -12.62 20.46 17.54
CA ARG A 364 -12.53 19.42 16.49
C ARG A 364 -11.51 19.79 15.42
N PRO A 365 -10.74 18.84 14.86
CA PRO A 365 -9.79 19.15 13.79
C PRO A 365 -10.46 19.72 12.53
N ILE A 366 -9.78 20.66 11.87
CA ILE A 366 -10.27 21.30 10.63
C ILE A 366 -10.23 20.35 9.42
N LEU A 367 -9.45 19.27 9.47
CA LEU A 367 -9.27 18.30 8.38
C LEU A 367 -10.59 17.78 7.78
N ALA A 368 -11.63 17.56 8.59
CA ALA A 368 -12.93 17.09 8.07
C ALA A 368 -13.69 18.16 7.27
N ALA A 369 -13.45 19.44 7.59
CA ALA A 369 -14.16 20.57 7.00
C ALA A 369 -13.68 20.93 5.59
N ILE A 370 -12.56 20.35 5.14
CA ILE A 370 -11.95 20.61 3.83
C ILE A 370 -12.23 19.51 2.78
N GLY A 371 -13.20 18.62 3.05
CA GLY A 371 -13.68 17.62 2.08
C GLY A 371 -12.98 16.26 2.12
N ALA A 372 -12.16 15.97 3.14
CA ALA A 372 -11.63 14.62 3.37
C ALA A 372 -12.75 13.70 3.91
N SER A 373 -13.09 12.63 3.17
CA SER A 373 -13.94 11.57 3.73
C SER A 373 -13.12 10.80 4.77
N LEU A 374 -13.53 10.89 6.03
CA LEU A 374 -12.90 10.20 7.17
C LEU A 374 -13.99 9.52 8.03
N ALA A 375 -15.10 9.12 7.41
CA ALA A 375 -16.27 8.63 8.12
C ALA A 375 -16.10 7.18 8.62
N THR A 376 -15.18 6.43 8.02
CA THR A 376 -14.92 5.02 8.35
C THR A 376 -13.43 4.78 8.55
N ALA A 377 -13.07 3.65 9.18
CA ALA A 377 -11.67 3.25 9.30
C ALA A 377 -10.99 3.05 7.94
N GLU A 378 -11.74 2.59 6.93
CA GLU A 378 -11.23 2.41 5.57
C GLU A 378 -11.00 3.75 4.86
N ASP A 379 -11.90 4.71 5.03
CA ASP A 379 -11.72 6.08 4.52
C ASP A 379 -10.46 6.72 5.10
N ALA A 380 -10.26 6.60 6.42
CA ALA A 380 -9.08 7.09 7.11
C ALA A 380 -7.79 6.40 6.62
N ALA A 381 -7.83 5.08 6.42
CA ALA A 381 -6.73 4.31 5.86
C ALA A 381 -6.41 4.76 4.42
N ALA A 382 -7.42 4.90 3.55
CA ALA A 382 -7.24 5.34 2.18
C ALA A 382 -6.60 6.74 2.09
N TRP A 383 -7.06 7.67 2.93
CA TRP A 383 -6.48 9.01 3.01
C TRP A 383 -5.02 8.97 3.45
N LEU A 384 -4.66 8.16 4.46
CA LEU A 384 -3.27 8.03 4.91
C LEU A 384 -2.37 7.30 3.91
N ARG A 385 -2.88 6.33 3.14
CA ARG A 385 -2.11 5.73 2.02
C ARG A 385 -1.74 6.79 0.99
N ALA A 386 -2.70 7.63 0.62
CA ALA A 386 -2.48 8.75 -0.29
C ALA A 386 -1.48 9.75 0.31
N TYR A 387 -1.61 10.08 1.60
CA TYR A 387 -0.66 10.95 2.32
C TYR A 387 0.77 10.39 2.33
N ALA A 388 0.95 9.10 2.63
CA ALA A 388 2.26 8.46 2.66
C ALA A 388 2.97 8.56 1.30
N ARG A 389 2.23 8.31 0.20
CA ARG A 389 2.73 8.43 -1.17
C ARG A 389 3.03 9.87 -1.57
N ALA A 390 2.17 10.82 -1.21
CA ALA A 390 2.28 12.22 -1.65
C ALA A 390 3.21 13.08 -0.80
N ALA A 391 3.39 12.77 0.50
CA ALA A 391 4.07 13.65 1.45
C ALA A 391 5.26 13.03 2.19
N ILE A 392 5.30 11.70 2.38
CA ILE A 392 6.41 11.05 3.12
C ILE A 392 7.48 10.54 2.16
N LEU A 393 7.05 9.84 1.11
CA LEU A 393 7.94 9.19 0.16
C LEU A 393 8.79 10.18 -0.67
N PRO A 394 8.26 11.33 -1.17
CA PRO A 394 9.05 12.23 -2.00
C PRO A 394 10.26 12.87 -1.28
N PRO A 395 10.16 13.37 -0.03
CA PRO A 395 11.35 13.84 0.70
C PRO A 395 12.39 12.73 0.97
N LEU A 396 11.94 11.48 1.21
CA LEU A 396 12.86 10.35 1.37
C LEU A 396 13.61 10.05 0.07
N ARG A 397 12.93 10.05 -1.09
CA ARG A 397 13.57 9.91 -2.41
C ARG A 397 14.58 11.02 -2.67
N LEU A 398 14.23 12.28 -2.35
CA LEU A 398 15.13 13.41 -2.54
C LEU A 398 16.41 13.22 -1.72
N PHE A 399 16.29 12.87 -0.45
CA PHE A 399 17.45 12.62 0.40
C PHE A 399 18.27 11.41 -0.08
N ALA A 400 17.62 10.31 -0.50
CA ALA A 400 18.27 9.13 -1.06
C ALA A 400 19.13 9.49 -2.28
N ARG A 401 18.56 10.24 -3.22
CA ARG A 401 19.13 10.52 -4.55
C ARG A 401 20.13 11.68 -4.56
N SER A 402 20.00 12.64 -3.63
CA SER A 402 20.78 13.88 -3.65
C SER A 402 21.51 14.22 -2.35
N GLY A 403 21.07 13.68 -1.21
CA GLY A 403 21.56 14.08 0.12
C GLY A 403 20.93 15.36 0.67
N ILE A 404 19.95 15.95 -0.04
CA ILE A 404 19.21 17.13 0.41
C ILE A 404 18.08 16.69 1.35
N SER A 405 18.12 17.16 2.59
CA SER A 405 17.06 17.03 3.59
C SER A 405 16.31 18.35 3.71
N LEU A 406 14.98 18.29 3.61
CA LEU A 406 14.09 19.45 3.71
C LEU A 406 13.47 19.54 5.11
N GLU A 407 13.28 20.78 5.59
CA GLU A 407 12.54 21.06 6.83
C GLU A 407 11.02 20.98 6.59
N ALA A 408 10.54 19.81 6.18
CA ALA A 408 9.15 19.54 5.80
C ALA A 408 8.23 19.32 7.02
N HIS A 409 8.27 20.21 8.01
CA HIS A 409 7.33 20.19 9.13
C HIS A 409 5.95 20.75 8.72
N ALA A 410 4.92 20.59 9.56
CA ALA A 410 3.53 20.93 9.22
C ALA A 410 3.32 22.38 8.74
N GLN A 411 4.06 23.36 9.28
CA GLN A 411 3.96 24.77 8.83
C GLN A 411 4.72 25.07 7.53
N ASN A 412 5.68 24.25 7.12
CA ASN A 412 6.48 24.43 5.90
C ASN A 412 6.04 23.49 4.79
N SER A 413 4.96 22.75 5.03
CA SER A 413 4.41 21.78 4.11
C SER A 413 3.03 22.25 3.69
N LEU A 414 2.83 22.37 2.39
CA LEU A 414 1.52 22.61 1.79
C LEU A 414 1.09 21.36 1.04
N LEU A 415 -0.19 21.03 1.13
CA LEU A 415 -0.78 19.85 0.54
C LEU A 415 -1.73 20.26 -0.58
N VAL A 416 -1.51 19.70 -1.76
CA VAL A 416 -2.46 19.74 -2.87
C VAL A 416 -3.38 18.54 -2.72
N LEU A 417 -4.68 18.79 -2.79
CA LEU A 417 -5.71 17.75 -2.72
C LEU A 417 -6.36 17.56 -4.08
N ASP A 418 -6.61 16.31 -4.45
CA ASP A 418 -7.41 15.92 -5.61
C ASP A 418 -8.59 15.06 -5.12
N GLY A 419 -9.82 15.49 -5.40
CA GLY A 419 -11.02 14.82 -4.88
C GLY A 419 -11.06 14.67 -3.35
N GLY A 420 -10.36 15.52 -2.59
CA GLY A 420 -10.23 15.41 -1.13
C GLY A 420 -9.09 14.50 -0.63
N LEU A 421 -8.38 13.82 -1.53
CA LEU A 421 -7.23 12.97 -1.22
C LEU A 421 -5.89 13.71 -1.41
N PRO A 422 -4.87 13.45 -0.58
CA PRO A 422 -3.52 13.97 -0.77
C PRO A 422 -2.93 13.57 -2.13
N ALA A 423 -2.58 14.55 -2.95
CA ALA A 423 -2.03 14.31 -4.29
C ALA A 423 -0.56 14.73 -4.40
N ARG A 424 -0.18 15.86 -3.79
CA ARG A 424 1.18 16.39 -3.91
C ARG A 424 1.59 17.21 -2.70
N LEU A 425 2.83 17.04 -2.26
CA LEU A 425 3.46 17.89 -1.25
C LEU A 425 4.19 19.04 -1.94
N VAL A 426 3.97 20.25 -1.44
CA VAL A 426 4.75 21.44 -1.76
C VAL A 426 5.50 21.87 -0.51
N VAL A 427 6.83 21.84 -0.55
CA VAL A 427 7.65 22.33 0.56
C VAL A 427 7.95 23.81 0.33
N ARG A 428 7.64 24.62 1.34
CA ARG A 428 8.02 26.03 1.39
C ARG A 428 9.12 26.20 2.43
N ASP A 429 10.05 27.10 2.16
CA ASP A 429 11.19 27.43 3.03
C ASP A 429 12.41 26.52 2.91
N LEU A 430 13.52 27.12 2.47
CA LEU A 430 14.81 26.45 2.35
C LEU A 430 15.82 26.89 3.42
N GLU A 431 15.45 27.83 4.31
CA GLU A 431 16.37 28.31 5.35
C GLU A 431 16.81 27.15 6.25
N GLY A 432 15.96 26.16 6.46
CA GLY A 432 16.21 24.98 7.30
C GLY A 432 16.84 23.77 6.61
N ALA A 433 17.08 23.85 5.29
CA ALA A 433 17.59 22.72 4.51
C ALA A 433 18.99 22.30 4.98
N SER A 434 19.24 20.99 4.96
CA SER A 434 20.53 20.41 5.33
C SER A 434 21.00 19.44 4.25
N ILE A 435 22.25 19.59 3.80
CA ILE A 435 22.79 18.82 2.66
C ILE A 435 23.96 17.95 3.10
N ASP A 436 23.87 16.64 2.87
CA ASP A 436 25.02 15.73 2.91
C ASP A 436 25.98 16.09 1.77
N GLY A 437 27.02 16.85 2.11
CA GLY A 437 27.96 17.38 1.12
C GLY A 437 28.69 16.30 0.32
N ALA A 438 28.94 15.12 0.91
CA ALA A 438 29.61 14.03 0.20
C ALA A 438 28.70 13.41 -0.85
N ARG A 439 27.43 13.17 -0.49
CA ARG A 439 26.43 12.63 -1.44
C ARG A 439 26.10 13.64 -2.53
N PHE A 440 25.91 14.90 -2.17
CA PHE A 440 25.62 15.96 -3.14
C PHE A 440 26.75 16.15 -4.17
N ARG A 441 28.01 16.23 -3.72
CA ARG A 441 29.17 16.39 -4.61
C ARG A 441 29.34 15.25 -5.62
N ARG A 442 28.92 14.01 -5.29
CA ARG A 442 28.91 12.91 -6.28
C ARG A 442 27.96 13.16 -7.44
N ARG A 443 26.92 13.96 -7.25
CA ARG A 443 25.94 14.27 -8.29
C ARG A 443 26.23 15.58 -9.01
N VAL A 444 26.73 16.58 -8.28
CA VAL A 444 27.07 17.91 -8.79
C VAL A 444 28.45 18.33 -8.25
N PRO A 445 29.56 17.86 -8.85
CA PRO A 445 30.90 18.04 -8.29
C PRO A 445 31.39 19.49 -8.28
N ASP A 446 30.98 20.29 -9.26
CA ASP A 446 31.55 21.62 -9.51
C ASP A 446 30.75 22.76 -8.83
N LEU A 447 29.62 22.46 -8.19
CA LEU A 447 28.80 23.50 -7.54
C LEU A 447 29.31 23.77 -6.12
N ALA A 448 29.91 24.94 -5.94
CA ALA A 448 30.27 25.46 -4.61
C ALA A 448 29.01 25.88 -3.84
N LEU A 449 28.82 25.31 -2.65
CA LEU A 449 27.76 25.67 -1.71
C LEU A 449 28.34 26.37 -0.49
N ASP A 450 27.57 27.28 0.11
CA ASP A 450 27.96 27.90 1.39
C ASP A 450 28.10 26.82 2.48
N PRO A 451 29.17 26.82 3.30
CA PRO A 451 29.36 25.85 4.37
C PRO A 451 28.18 25.74 5.35
N ALA A 452 27.39 26.81 5.52
CA ALA A 452 26.24 26.82 6.42
C ALA A 452 25.11 25.86 6.01
N VAL A 453 25.05 25.41 4.75
CA VAL A 453 24.07 24.41 4.26
C VAL A 453 24.58 22.97 4.34
N LEU A 454 25.88 22.77 4.61
CA LEU A 454 26.52 21.46 4.59
C LEU A 454 26.49 20.81 5.98
N TYR A 455 26.00 19.58 6.03
CA TYR A 455 25.86 18.79 7.25
C TYR A 455 26.44 17.39 7.07
N GLY A 456 26.73 16.73 8.19
CA GLY A 456 27.02 15.29 8.18
C GLY A 456 25.79 14.49 7.75
N ALA A 457 26.00 13.37 7.05
CA ALA A 457 24.90 12.52 6.56
C ALA A 457 23.92 12.09 7.67
N GLU A 458 24.45 11.79 8.86
CA GLU A 458 23.63 11.38 10.00
C GLU A 458 22.79 12.52 10.58
N GLU A 459 23.38 13.72 10.70
CA GLU A 459 22.67 14.88 11.21
C GLU A 459 21.57 15.32 10.24
N ALA A 460 21.86 15.34 8.93
CA ALA A 460 20.85 15.64 7.90
C ALA A 460 19.69 14.63 7.91
N TRP A 461 20.00 13.35 8.13
CA TRP A 461 19.01 12.28 8.31
C TRP A 461 18.16 12.48 9.56
N GLN A 462 18.77 12.77 10.72
CA GLN A 462 18.04 13.02 11.96
C GLN A 462 17.10 14.23 11.84
N ARG A 463 17.57 15.31 11.19
CA ARG A 463 16.75 16.49 10.90
C ARG A 463 15.55 16.14 10.01
N LEU A 464 15.77 15.36 8.95
CA LEU A 464 14.70 14.89 8.08
C LEU A 464 13.63 14.13 8.88
N LEU A 465 14.06 13.16 9.70
CA LEU A 465 13.15 12.35 10.52
C LEU A 465 12.36 13.18 11.53
N TYR A 466 13.01 14.15 12.19
CA TYR A 466 12.33 15.02 13.13
C TYR A 466 11.23 15.82 12.44
N TYR A 467 11.55 16.52 11.34
CA TYR A 467 10.59 17.41 10.70
C TYR A 467 9.48 16.65 9.96
N LEU A 468 9.83 15.61 9.22
CA LEU A 468 8.88 14.85 8.43
C LEU A 468 8.08 13.88 9.30
N VAL A 469 8.74 13.02 10.08
CA VAL A 469 8.05 11.91 10.76
C VAL A 469 7.50 12.37 12.12
N VAL A 470 8.35 12.92 12.99
CA VAL A 470 7.98 13.25 14.37
C VAL A 470 7.08 14.48 14.46
N ASN A 471 7.37 15.52 13.68
CA ASN A 471 6.64 16.79 13.75
C ASN A 471 5.38 16.79 12.89
N GLN A 472 5.47 16.22 11.69
CA GLN A 472 4.38 16.26 10.71
C GLN A 472 3.56 14.96 10.70
N VAL A 473 4.13 13.81 10.31
CA VAL A 473 3.37 12.55 10.14
C VAL A 473 2.68 12.11 11.42
N ALA A 474 3.36 12.16 12.56
CA ALA A 474 2.75 11.82 13.84
C ALA A 474 1.55 12.71 14.19
N HIS A 475 1.61 14.00 13.83
CA HIS A 475 0.48 14.92 14.03
C HIS A 475 -0.69 14.57 13.10
N VAL A 476 -0.39 14.23 11.85
CA VAL A 476 -1.37 13.82 10.84
C VAL A 476 -2.09 12.55 11.28
N VAL A 477 -1.36 11.51 11.68
CA VAL A 477 -1.96 10.23 12.13
C VAL A 477 -2.86 10.44 13.34
N ALA A 478 -2.38 11.15 14.38
CA ALA A 478 -3.17 11.45 15.56
C ALA A 478 -4.45 12.27 15.22
N THR A 479 -4.36 13.17 14.25
CA THR A 479 -5.51 13.99 13.83
C THR A 479 -6.52 13.21 13.02
N VAL A 480 -6.07 12.36 12.08
CA VAL A 480 -6.92 11.45 11.32
C VAL A 480 -7.64 10.49 12.26
N ALA A 481 -6.92 9.89 13.21
CA ALA A 481 -7.48 9.00 14.23
C ALA A 481 -8.60 9.68 15.05
N ARG A 482 -8.34 10.90 15.52
CA ARG A 482 -9.32 11.70 16.28
C ARG A 482 -10.52 12.09 15.45
N THR A 483 -10.33 12.38 14.16
CA THR A 483 -11.42 12.79 13.26
C THR A 483 -12.33 11.61 12.91
N ALA A 484 -11.74 10.42 12.70
CA ALA A 484 -12.46 9.20 12.38
C ALA A 484 -12.95 8.42 13.61
N ASP A 485 -12.61 8.87 14.83
CA ASP A 485 -12.94 8.21 16.10
C ASP A 485 -12.44 6.76 16.22
N ILE A 486 -11.20 6.51 15.79
CA ILE A 486 -10.55 5.18 15.80
C ILE A 486 -9.18 5.22 16.48
N ALA A 487 -8.66 4.04 16.84
CA ALA A 487 -7.32 3.91 17.40
C ALA A 487 -6.21 4.24 16.37
N GLU A 488 -5.07 4.75 16.83
CA GLU A 488 -3.93 5.07 15.96
C GLU A 488 -3.19 3.85 15.42
N ALA A 489 -3.20 2.71 16.13
CA ALA A 489 -2.38 1.55 15.79
C ALA A 489 -2.62 1.02 14.36
N PRO A 490 -3.88 0.81 13.90
CA PRO A 490 -4.15 0.43 12.51
C PRO A 490 -3.68 1.48 11.49
N LEU A 491 -3.72 2.77 11.86
CA LEU A 491 -3.30 3.86 10.97
C LEU A 491 -1.78 3.94 10.82
N TRP A 492 -1.03 3.68 11.90
CA TRP A 492 0.42 3.53 11.81
C TRP A 492 0.84 2.32 10.97
N GLN A 493 0.07 1.21 11.02
CA GLN A 493 0.29 0.05 10.15
C GLN A 493 0.08 0.43 8.69
N VAL A 494 -0.96 1.20 8.38
CA VAL A 494 -1.21 1.72 7.02
C VAL A 494 -0.02 2.54 6.51
N VAL A 495 0.54 3.43 7.32
CA VAL A 495 1.71 4.24 6.93
C VAL A 495 2.95 3.37 6.72
N ALA A 496 3.27 2.49 7.69
CA ALA A 496 4.43 1.60 7.60
C ALA A 496 4.35 0.68 6.36
N HIS A 497 3.16 0.11 6.13
CA HIS A 497 2.89 -0.75 4.98
C HIS A 497 2.98 0.01 3.66
N SER A 498 2.40 1.22 3.60
CA SER A 498 2.47 2.07 2.40
C SER A 498 3.91 2.37 2.01
N LEU A 499 4.80 2.58 2.97
CA LEU A 499 6.22 2.79 2.70
C LEU A 499 6.92 1.49 2.26
N ALA A 500 6.67 0.38 2.95
CA ALA A 500 7.31 -0.91 2.67
C ALA A 500 6.89 -1.53 1.32
N ALA A 501 5.66 -1.25 0.87
CA ALA A 501 5.09 -1.80 -0.36
C ALA A 501 5.46 -0.99 -1.62
N CYS A 502 6.05 0.20 -1.49
CA CYS A 502 6.43 1.00 -2.65
C CYS A 502 7.58 0.35 -3.44
N ASP A 503 7.49 0.42 -4.77
CA ASP A 503 8.58 0.01 -5.65
C ASP A 503 9.52 1.19 -5.88
N GLU A 504 10.64 1.17 -5.18
CA GLU A 504 11.64 2.23 -5.19
C GLU A 504 13.02 1.69 -5.59
N ASP A 505 13.91 2.60 -6.00
CA ASP A 505 15.31 2.27 -6.19
C ASP A 505 15.98 1.74 -4.90
N ASP A 506 17.09 1.03 -5.03
CA ASP A 506 17.79 0.39 -3.89
C ASP A 506 18.18 1.40 -2.81
N ALA A 507 18.55 2.63 -3.18
CA ALA A 507 18.97 3.67 -2.25
C ALA A 507 17.80 4.18 -1.40
N THR A 508 16.64 4.41 -2.02
CA THR A 508 15.42 4.84 -1.34
C THR A 508 14.84 3.72 -0.49
N THR A 509 14.81 2.48 -1.02
CA THR A 509 14.40 1.28 -0.28
C THR A 509 15.25 1.10 0.98
N ALA A 510 16.57 1.27 0.89
CA ALA A 510 17.45 1.16 2.06
C ALA A 510 17.15 2.21 3.15
N LEU A 511 16.76 3.44 2.78
CA LEU A 511 16.37 4.47 3.75
C LEU A 511 14.99 4.20 4.36
N ILE A 512 14.04 3.69 3.58
CA ILE A 512 12.73 3.26 4.10
C ILE A 512 12.93 2.14 5.12
N GLU A 513 13.70 1.11 4.78
CA GLU A 513 14.02 0.01 5.70
C GLU A 513 14.75 0.51 6.95
N ARG A 514 15.69 1.45 6.79
CA ARG A 514 16.35 2.12 7.92
C ARG A 514 15.36 2.83 8.84
N LEU A 515 14.38 3.54 8.29
CA LEU A 515 13.32 4.20 9.05
C LEU A 515 12.42 3.17 9.75
N LEU A 516 11.96 2.14 9.06
CA LEU A 516 11.05 1.13 9.61
C LEU A 516 11.73 0.24 10.66
N ALA A 517 13.06 0.07 10.59
CA ALA A 517 13.83 -0.71 11.55
C ALA A 517 14.35 0.09 12.75
N ALA A 518 14.39 1.42 12.67
CA ALA A 518 14.92 2.27 13.73
C ALA A 518 14.11 2.10 15.04
N PRO A 519 14.76 1.84 16.19
CA PRO A 519 14.06 1.68 17.47
C PRO A 519 13.45 3.00 17.94
N THR A 520 14.13 4.11 17.67
CA THR A 520 13.74 5.45 18.12
C THR A 520 13.87 6.49 17.00
N LEU A 521 13.17 7.60 17.17
CA LEU A 521 13.19 8.78 16.32
C LEU A 521 13.66 10.00 17.12
N PRO A 522 14.41 10.93 16.51
CA PRO A 522 14.88 12.13 17.19
C PRO A 522 13.74 13.15 17.34
N ALA A 523 13.46 13.57 18.58
CA ALA A 523 12.52 14.64 18.87
C ALA A 523 13.22 15.80 19.59
N LYS A 524 13.00 17.05 19.17
CA LYS A 524 13.58 18.22 19.86
C LYS A 524 13.02 18.37 21.28
N ALA A 525 13.90 18.60 22.25
CA ALA A 525 13.59 18.98 23.62
C ALA A 525 13.43 20.51 23.70
N ASN A 526 12.29 21.02 23.24
CA ASN A 526 12.06 22.45 23.08
C ASN A 526 12.07 23.21 24.41
N LEU A 527 11.46 22.65 25.47
CA LEU A 527 11.43 23.27 26.79
C LEU A 527 12.82 23.31 27.42
N ALA A 528 13.51 22.18 27.48
CA ALA A 528 14.87 22.08 27.99
C ALA A 528 15.83 23.00 27.22
N SER A 529 15.74 23.01 25.89
CA SER A 529 16.59 23.87 25.03
C SER A 529 16.32 25.36 25.27
N CYS A 530 15.06 25.75 25.51
CA CYS A 530 14.70 27.13 25.83
C CYS A 530 15.22 27.54 27.21
N LEU A 531 15.15 26.65 28.21
CA LEU A 531 15.68 26.89 29.57
C LEU A 531 17.21 27.00 29.57
N ALA A 532 17.90 26.20 28.76
CA ALA A 532 19.35 26.24 28.61
C ALA A 532 19.87 27.38 27.72
N GLY A 533 18.98 28.15 27.06
CA GLY A 533 19.38 29.19 26.10
C GLY A 533 20.01 28.67 24.81
N ARG A 534 19.82 27.39 24.47
CA ARG A 534 20.46 26.70 23.35
C ARG A 534 19.52 26.40 22.17
N GLY A 535 18.39 27.10 22.04
CA GLY A 535 17.39 26.75 21.01
C GLY A 535 17.87 26.81 19.54
N GLU A 536 19.02 27.41 19.22
CA GLU A 536 19.64 27.38 17.88
C GLU A 536 20.32 26.04 17.58
N ARG A 537 20.74 25.32 18.65
CA ARG A 537 21.31 23.98 18.64
C ARG A 537 20.54 23.11 19.65
N PRO A 538 19.29 22.74 19.32
CA PRO A 538 18.41 22.07 20.27
C PRO A 538 18.95 20.71 20.67
N ASP A 539 18.72 20.36 21.94
CA ASP A 539 18.93 19.00 22.44
C ASP A 539 17.82 18.09 21.90
N TYR A 540 18.11 16.80 21.71
CA TYR A 540 17.17 15.80 21.20
C TYR A 540 16.90 14.70 22.24
N VAL A 541 15.65 14.24 22.30
CA VAL A 541 15.21 13.06 23.03
C VAL A 541 14.85 11.94 22.05
N ALA A 542 15.06 10.69 22.46
CA ALA A 542 14.74 9.51 21.67
C ALA A 542 13.29 9.08 21.91
N LEU A 543 12.42 9.27 20.93
CA LEU A 543 11.03 8.80 20.97
C LEU A 543 10.94 7.39 20.38
N ALA A 544 10.19 6.46 20.99
CA ALA A 544 9.93 5.16 20.37
C ALA A 544 9.33 5.33 18.97
N ASN A 545 9.80 4.56 17.99
CA ASN A 545 9.36 4.67 16.60
C ASN A 545 8.01 3.94 16.37
N PRO A 546 6.90 4.65 16.11
CA PRO A 546 5.59 4.02 15.92
C PRO A 546 5.54 3.12 14.67
N LEU A 547 6.32 3.46 13.63
CA LEU A 547 6.34 2.70 12.37
C LEU A 547 6.94 1.30 12.56
N ARG A 548 7.95 1.17 13.44
CA ARG A 548 8.58 -0.11 13.76
C ARG A 548 7.62 -1.03 14.50
N ALA A 549 6.96 -0.50 15.53
CA ALA A 549 5.98 -1.25 16.33
C ALA A 549 4.79 -1.69 15.45
N ALA A 550 4.29 -0.78 14.62
CA ALA A 550 3.20 -1.06 13.70
C ALA A 550 3.57 -2.13 12.67
N ARG A 551 4.76 -2.06 12.07
CA ARG A 551 5.26 -3.10 11.15
C ARG A 551 5.31 -4.47 11.83
N ALA A 552 5.91 -4.56 13.01
CA ALA A 552 6.02 -5.82 13.74
C ALA A 552 4.65 -6.40 14.11
N GLN A 553 3.71 -5.55 14.52
CA GLN A 553 2.34 -5.97 14.82
C GLN A 553 1.61 -6.47 13.55
N GLY A 554 1.72 -5.76 12.43
CA GLY A 554 1.12 -6.18 11.16
C GLY A 554 1.71 -7.50 10.63
N GLU A 555 3.04 -7.66 10.73
CA GLU A 555 3.73 -8.91 10.38
C GLU A 555 3.27 -10.09 11.27
N ALA A 556 3.15 -9.87 12.58
CA ALA A 556 2.66 -10.89 13.51
C ALA A 556 1.19 -11.26 13.27
N GLN A 557 0.33 -10.27 13.02
CA GLN A 557 -1.08 -10.47 12.71
C GLN A 557 -1.24 -11.27 11.41
N ALA A 558 -0.56 -10.87 10.33
CA ALA A 558 -0.62 -11.58 9.05
C ALA A 558 -0.06 -13.00 9.16
N TRP A 559 0.98 -13.22 9.97
CA TRP A 559 1.51 -14.56 10.24
C TRP A 559 0.51 -15.44 10.98
N HIS A 560 -0.16 -14.88 11.99
CA HIS A 560 -1.19 -15.57 12.76
C HIS A 560 -2.40 -15.94 11.90
N GLU A 561 -2.95 -14.98 11.14
CA GLU A 561 -4.08 -15.21 10.23
C GLU A 561 -3.75 -16.26 9.16
N ALA A 562 -2.57 -16.18 8.55
CA ALA A 562 -2.12 -17.20 7.61
C ALA A 562 -1.99 -18.57 8.28
N GLY A 563 -1.47 -18.60 9.50
CA GLY A 563 -1.31 -19.78 10.32
C GLY A 563 -2.62 -20.51 10.60
N VAL A 564 -3.60 -19.79 11.15
CA VAL A 564 -4.95 -20.30 11.45
C VAL A 564 -5.60 -20.94 10.21
N ARG A 565 -5.42 -20.32 9.05
CA ARG A 565 -5.95 -20.85 7.80
C ARG A 565 -5.22 -22.14 7.38
N VAL A 566 -3.90 -22.11 7.36
CA VAL A 566 -3.08 -23.25 6.88
C VAL A 566 -3.27 -24.46 7.79
N THR A 567 -3.34 -24.28 9.10
CA THR A 567 -3.60 -25.37 10.06
C THR A 567 -5.01 -25.95 9.87
N GLY A 568 -6.02 -25.11 9.68
CA GLY A 568 -7.39 -25.53 9.40
C GLY A 568 -7.50 -26.33 8.10
N GLN A 569 -6.88 -25.87 7.01
CA GLN A 569 -6.84 -26.60 5.73
C GLN A 569 -6.06 -27.91 5.82
N LEU A 570 -4.93 -27.93 6.54
CA LEU A 570 -4.17 -29.15 6.80
C LEU A 570 -5.04 -30.19 7.49
N LEU A 571 -5.67 -29.83 8.61
CA LEU A 571 -6.52 -30.75 9.35
C LEU A 571 -7.71 -31.22 8.50
N GLY A 572 -8.37 -30.31 7.79
CA GLY A 572 -9.47 -30.65 6.88
C GLY A 572 -9.06 -31.66 5.81
N ALA A 573 -7.90 -31.47 5.18
CA ALA A 573 -7.36 -32.40 4.18
C ALA A 573 -6.97 -33.76 4.80
N LEU A 574 -6.32 -33.78 5.97
CA LEU A 574 -5.96 -35.02 6.66
C LEU A 574 -7.18 -35.85 7.06
N LEU A 575 -8.25 -35.20 7.52
CA LEU A 575 -9.52 -35.85 7.86
C LEU A 575 -10.27 -36.31 6.61
N HIS A 576 -10.35 -35.45 5.58
CA HIS A 576 -11.03 -35.82 4.33
C HIS A 576 -10.34 -36.98 3.63
N GLU A 577 -9.02 -37.13 3.77
CA GLU A 577 -8.26 -38.21 3.15
C GLU A 577 -8.00 -39.39 4.09
N ASP A 578 -8.71 -39.49 5.22
CA ASP A 578 -8.60 -40.60 6.19
C ASP A 578 -7.13 -40.92 6.55
N LEU A 579 -6.29 -39.89 6.69
CA LEU A 579 -4.85 -40.03 6.92
C LEU A 579 -4.49 -40.17 8.41
N LEU A 580 -5.41 -39.81 9.29
CA LEU A 580 -5.24 -39.92 10.74
C LEU A 580 -5.94 -41.19 11.26
N PRO A 581 -5.26 -42.03 12.05
CA PRO A 581 -5.89 -43.18 12.69
C PRO A 581 -7.04 -42.79 13.62
N ALA A 582 -8.04 -43.66 13.78
CA ALA A 582 -9.19 -43.42 14.67
C ALA A 582 -8.81 -43.28 16.16
N CYS A 583 -7.65 -43.82 16.57
CA CYS A 583 -7.10 -43.58 17.91
C CYS A 583 -6.51 -42.17 18.09
N VAL A 584 -6.19 -41.49 16.99
CA VAL A 584 -5.62 -40.14 16.98
C VAL A 584 -6.70 -39.10 16.78
N ALA A 585 -7.64 -39.31 15.85
CA ALA A 585 -8.69 -38.35 15.52
C ALA A 585 -10.09 -38.91 15.81
N THR A 586 -10.88 -38.17 16.59
CA THR A 586 -12.28 -38.51 16.88
C THR A 586 -13.21 -37.35 16.51
N LEU A 587 -14.27 -37.68 15.76
CA LEU A 587 -15.30 -36.75 15.30
C LEU A 587 -16.62 -37.09 15.98
N SER A 588 -17.33 -36.09 16.49
CA SER A 588 -18.62 -36.26 17.19
C SER A 588 -19.56 -35.08 16.92
N GLY A 589 -20.87 -35.28 17.08
CA GLY A 589 -21.88 -34.26 16.81
C GLY A 589 -22.48 -34.33 15.40
N PRO A 590 -23.42 -33.42 15.07
CA PRO A 590 -24.05 -33.36 13.75
C PRO A 590 -23.08 -32.80 12.69
N ASP A 591 -23.29 -33.17 11.42
CA ASP A 591 -22.41 -32.73 10.31
C ASP A 591 -22.32 -31.20 10.16
N ALA A 592 -23.36 -30.46 10.55
CA ALA A 592 -23.36 -28.99 10.52
C ALA A 592 -22.55 -28.33 11.66
N ASP A 593 -22.14 -29.09 12.67
CA ASP A 593 -21.37 -28.61 13.82
C ASP A 593 -20.59 -29.76 14.48
N LEU A 594 -19.58 -30.27 13.77
CA LEU A 594 -18.72 -31.35 14.23
C LEU A 594 -17.74 -30.85 15.31
N SER A 595 -17.63 -31.60 16.39
CA SER A 595 -16.56 -31.49 17.37
C SER A 595 -15.47 -32.50 17.05
N ILE A 596 -14.25 -32.01 16.84
CA ILE A 596 -13.07 -32.77 16.44
C ILE A 596 -12.09 -32.76 17.62
N THR A 597 -11.61 -33.93 18.03
CA THR A 597 -10.54 -34.07 19.03
C THR A 597 -9.37 -34.84 18.44
N LEU A 598 -8.15 -34.32 18.61
CA LEU A 598 -6.91 -34.97 18.22
C LEU A 598 -6.07 -35.30 19.46
N VAL A 599 -5.60 -36.54 19.54
CA VAL A 599 -4.67 -37.04 20.56
C VAL A 599 -3.50 -37.71 19.84
N PRO A 600 -2.46 -36.96 19.44
CA PRO A 600 -1.29 -37.52 18.78
C PRO A 600 -0.61 -38.59 19.63
N SER A 601 -0.13 -39.68 19.03
CA SER A 601 0.38 -40.85 19.77
C SER A 601 1.65 -40.57 20.59
N HIS A 602 2.45 -39.59 20.14
CA HIS A 602 3.72 -39.20 20.74
C HIS A 602 3.73 -37.75 21.25
N GLY A 603 2.61 -37.03 21.13
CA GLY A 603 2.47 -35.64 21.55
C GLY A 603 2.02 -35.50 23.00
N ARG A 604 2.50 -34.46 23.69
CA ARG A 604 1.96 -34.04 24.99
C ARG A 604 0.72 -33.13 24.85
N THR A 605 0.43 -32.70 23.63
CA THR A 605 -0.59 -31.71 23.30
C THR A 605 -1.85 -32.41 22.80
N ARG A 606 -2.98 -32.17 23.43
CA ARG A 606 -4.30 -32.54 22.89
C ARG A 606 -4.85 -31.36 22.10
N TYR A 607 -5.48 -31.60 20.97
CA TYR A 607 -6.13 -30.55 20.19
C TYR A 607 -7.63 -30.72 20.11
N ARG A 608 -8.36 -29.61 20.01
CA ARG A 608 -9.78 -29.60 19.68
C ARG A 608 -10.06 -28.60 18.57
N ALA A 609 -11.02 -28.93 17.72
CA ALA A 609 -11.53 -28.02 16.70
C ALA A 609 -13.03 -28.20 16.51
N ARG A 610 -13.66 -27.20 15.89
CA ARG A 610 -15.00 -27.32 15.34
C ARG A 610 -14.92 -27.38 13.82
N GLY A 611 -15.80 -28.15 13.21
CA GLY A 611 -15.83 -28.28 11.76
C GLY A 611 -17.24 -28.52 11.23
N ARG A 612 -17.35 -28.58 9.92
CA ARG A 612 -18.57 -29.00 9.22
C ARG A 612 -18.21 -30.05 8.19
N ARG A 613 -19.05 -31.07 8.05
CA ARG A 613 -18.98 -32.02 6.94
C ARG A 613 -19.92 -31.55 5.85
N MET A 614 -19.35 -31.22 4.69
CA MET A 614 -20.09 -30.83 3.51
C MET A 614 -20.92 -32.00 2.99
N ARG A 615 -22.10 -31.72 2.46
CA ARG A 615 -22.91 -32.71 1.74
C ARG A 615 -22.23 -33.12 0.43
N GLY A 616 -21.59 -32.17 -0.24
CA GLY A 616 -20.72 -32.43 -1.38
C GLY A 616 -19.43 -33.12 -0.94
N TYR A 617 -19.21 -34.35 -1.42
CA TYR A 617 -17.97 -35.11 -1.25
C TYR A 617 -17.59 -35.46 0.20
N GLU A 618 -18.41 -35.15 1.21
CA GLU A 618 -18.12 -35.38 2.64
C GLU A 618 -16.83 -34.70 3.12
N ARG A 619 -16.46 -33.57 2.50
CA ARG A 619 -15.29 -32.79 2.93
C ARG A 619 -15.50 -32.22 4.33
N VAL A 620 -14.48 -32.34 5.17
CA VAL A 620 -14.48 -31.73 6.51
C VAL A 620 -13.80 -30.39 6.43
N LEU A 621 -14.56 -29.31 6.64
CA LEU A 621 -14.06 -27.95 6.70
C LEU A 621 -13.95 -27.52 8.15
N ILE A 622 -12.76 -27.08 8.55
CA ILE A 622 -12.50 -26.59 9.90
C ILE A 622 -13.01 -25.15 10.01
N ILE A 623 -13.80 -24.86 11.04
CA ILE A 623 -14.24 -23.49 11.32
C ILE A 623 -12.99 -22.66 11.63
N PRO A 624 -12.72 -21.56 10.89
CA PRO A 624 -11.53 -20.74 11.11
C PRO A 624 -11.38 -20.32 12.57
N GLY A 625 -10.17 -20.47 13.11
CA GLY A 625 -9.84 -20.10 14.51
C GLY A 625 -10.31 -21.10 15.57
N SER A 626 -11.08 -22.14 15.21
CA SER A 626 -11.61 -23.08 16.21
C SER A 626 -10.61 -24.15 16.69
N LEU A 627 -9.50 -24.35 15.97
CA LEU A 627 -8.46 -25.30 16.34
C LEU A 627 -7.61 -24.72 17.49
N VAL A 628 -7.68 -25.35 18.65
CA VAL A 628 -6.99 -24.94 19.89
C VAL A 628 -6.16 -26.09 20.48
N ALA A 629 -5.09 -25.74 21.18
CA ALA A 629 -4.24 -26.69 21.92
C ALA A 629 -4.59 -26.69 23.41
N GLU A 630 -4.79 -27.87 24.00
CA GLU A 630 -5.00 -28.08 25.43
C GLU A 630 -3.68 -28.51 26.09
N THR A 631 -3.03 -27.58 26.77
CA THR A 631 -1.92 -27.89 27.70
C THR A 631 -2.48 -27.94 29.13
N ASP A 632 -2.62 -29.16 29.66
CA ASP A 632 -3.10 -29.55 31.01
C ASP A 632 -4.63 -29.85 31.14
N PRO A 633 -5.05 -31.13 31.34
CA PRO A 633 -6.47 -31.54 31.37
C PRO A 633 -7.27 -31.05 32.59
N ALA A 634 -6.64 -30.43 33.58
CA ALA A 634 -7.24 -30.13 34.88
C ALA A 634 -8.09 -28.85 34.93
N SER A 635 -8.10 -28.00 33.90
CA SER A 635 -8.90 -26.78 33.90
C SER A 635 -9.74 -26.63 32.62
N THR A 636 -11.05 -26.45 32.82
CA THR A 636 -12.07 -25.91 31.91
C THR A 636 -12.67 -26.84 30.85
N ALA A 637 -13.74 -27.56 31.24
CA ALA A 637 -14.64 -28.26 30.33
C ALA A 637 -15.94 -27.48 29.98
N GLU A 638 -16.15 -26.26 30.51
CA GLU A 638 -17.47 -25.61 30.47
C GLU A 638 -17.53 -24.17 29.89
N SER A 639 -16.43 -23.51 29.50
CA SER A 639 -16.47 -22.07 29.15
C SER A 639 -16.36 -21.70 27.66
N VAL A 640 -16.27 -22.63 26.71
CA VAL A 640 -15.99 -22.31 25.28
C VAL A 640 -17.23 -22.39 24.37
N ARG A 641 -18.43 -22.10 24.89
CA ARG A 641 -19.64 -22.00 24.05
C ARG A 641 -19.94 -20.59 23.53
N ASP A 642 -19.41 -19.54 24.17
CA ASP A 642 -19.79 -18.14 23.88
C ASP A 642 -18.63 -17.11 23.85
N ALA A 643 -17.37 -17.51 23.66
CA ALA A 643 -16.24 -16.57 23.60
C ALA A 643 -15.98 -16.00 22.18
N PRO A 644 -15.68 -14.69 22.02
CA PRO A 644 -15.36 -14.09 20.72
C PRO A 644 -14.06 -14.66 20.09
N LEU A 645 -14.09 -14.90 18.78
CA LEU A 645 -13.10 -15.62 17.95
C LEU A 645 -11.77 -14.89 17.64
N VAL A 646 -11.18 -14.19 18.61
CA VAL A 646 -9.75 -13.81 18.54
C VAL A 646 -9.12 -14.08 19.89
N ASP A 647 -8.88 -15.36 20.18
CA ASP A 647 -8.28 -15.79 21.43
C ASP A 647 -6.86 -16.31 21.18
N ALA A 648 -5.94 -15.92 22.06
CA ALA A 648 -4.50 -16.23 21.98
C ALA A 648 -4.18 -17.74 22.05
N SER A 649 -5.21 -18.58 22.11
CA SER A 649 -5.21 -20.04 22.24
C SER A 649 -5.31 -20.80 20.91
N SER A 650 -5.60 -20.14 19.79
CA SER A 650 -5.73 -20.81 18.49
C SER A 650 -4.38 -21.26 17.91
N VAL A 651 -4.36 -22.46 17.32
CA VAL A 651 -3.18 -23.06 16.69
C VAL A 651 -2.92 -22.38 15.35
N HIS A 652 -1.80 -21.65 15.29
CA HIS A 652 -1.40 -20.84 14.13
C HIS A 652 0.02 -21.14 13.65
N ASP A 653 0.77 -22.02 14.31
CA ASP A 653 2.03 -22.54 13.76
C ASP A 653 1.76 -23.86 13.04
N ALA A 654 1.65 -23.78 11.70
CA ALA A 654 1.34 -24.96 10.89
C ALA A 654 2.47 -25.99 10.90
N SER A 655 3.72 -25.56 11.06
CA SER A 655 4.87 -26.45 11.11
C SER A 655 4.93 -27.20 12.44
N ALA A 656 4.71 -26.52 13.56
CA ALA A 656 4.62 -27.17 14.86
C ALA A 656 3.44 -28.15 14.93
N PHE A 657 2.27 -27.73 14.43
CA PHE A 657 1.09 -28.59 14.38
C PHE A 657 1.28 -29.83 13.50
N LEU A 658 1.88 -29.69 12.32
CA LEU A 658 2.20 -30.84 11.48
C LEU A 658 3.21 -31.75 12.18
N ALA A 659 4.26 -31.21 12.81
CA ALA A 659 5.29 -31.98 13.48
C ALA A 659 4.73 -32.89 14.58
N ASP A 660 3.73 -32.42 15.34
CA ASP A 660 3.04 -33.22 16.36
C ASP A 660 2.26 -34.40 15.74
N LEU A 661 1.79 -34.27 14.49
CA LEU A 661 1.01 -35.30 13.78
C LEU A 661 1.87 -36.24 12.92
N LEU A 662 3.07 -35.83 12.49
CA LEU A 662 3.93 -36.62 11.58
C LEU A 662 4.15 -38.09 12.02
N PRO A 663 4.35 -38.41 13.31
CA PRO A 663 4.52 -39.80 13.75
C PRO A 663 3.31 -40.70 13.47
N ASP A 664 2.12 -40.12 13.35
CA ASP A 664 0.85 -40.81 13.09
C ASP A 664 0.49 -40.85 11.59
N LEU A 665 1.25 -40.15 10.74
CA LEU A 665 1.01 -40.04 9.31
C LEU A 665 1.84 -41.05 8.50
N PRO A 666 1.33 -41.55 7.36
CA PRO A 666 2.10 -42.44 6.48
C PRO A 666 3.28 -41.70 5.83
N GLY A 667 4.19 -42.46 5.23
CA GLY A 667 5.32 -41.92 4.46
C GLY A 667 6.69 -42.10 5.11
N THR A 668 7.73 -41.72 4.37
CA THR A 668 9.12 -41.74 4.86
C THR A 668 9.49 -40.40 5.51
N ALA A 669 10.59 -40.39 6.28
CA ALA A 669 11.14 -39.14 6.83
C ALA A 669 11.46 -38.10 5.73
N GLY A 670 11.83 -38.54 4.52
CA GLY A 670 12.05 -37.66 3.38
C GLY A 670 10.75 -37.04 2.84
N ASP A 671 9.65 -37.78 2.85
CA ASP A 671 8.32 -37.29 2.44
C ASP A 671 7.81 -36.27 3.46
N HIS A 672 7.95 -36.58 4.74
CA HIS A 672 7.60 -35.71 5.86
C HIS A 672 8.36 -34.38 5.81
N ALA A 673 9.68 -34.41 5.58
CA ALA A 673 10.50 -33.21 5.48
C ALA A 673 10.06 -32.30 4.31
N ARG A 674 9.78 -32.88 3.13
CA ARG A 674 9.30 -32.11 1.96
C ARG A 674 7.92 -31.51 2.21
N PHE A 675 7.01 -32.24 2.87
CA PHE A 675 5.68 -31.73 3.18
C PHE A 675 5.76 -30.58 4.19
N ALA A 676 6.58 -30.72 5.24
CA ALA A 676 6.81 -29.66 6.23
C ALA A 676 7.39 -28.39 5.60
N GLU A 677 8.36 -28.53 4.68
CA GLU A 677 8.92 -27.39 3.93
C GLU A 677 7.84 -26.68 3.09
N GLU A 678 7.04 -27.42 2.33
CA GLU A 678 5.97 -26.85 1.49
C GLU A 678 4.91 -26.11 2.31
N LEU A 679 4.56 -26.66 3.49
CA LEU A 679 3.60 -26.06 4.40
C LEU A 679 4.14 -24.78 5.03
N ALA A 680 5.38 -24.82 5.54
CA ALA A 680 6.06 -23.64 6.10
C ALA A 680 6.16 -22.51 5.08
N ARG A 681 6.52 -22.84 3.83
CA ARG A 681 6.58 -21.86 2.74
C ARG A 681 5.20 -21.31 2.38
N THR A 682 4.16 -22.14 2.43
CA THR A 682 2.79 -21.70 2.18
C THR A 682 2.34 -20.67 3.24
N GLN A 683 2.55 -20.95 4.52
CA GLN A 683 2.23 -19.99 5.59
C GLN A 683 2.99 -18.68 5.42
N ALA A 684 4.31 -18.74 5.20
CA ALA A 684 5.13 -17.54 5.01
C ALA A 684 4.72 -16.71 3.80
N ASN A 685 4.49 -17.35 2.65
CA ASN A 685 4.07 -16.66 1.43
C ASN A 685 2.65 -16.10 1.56
N HIS A 686 1.76 -16.78 2.27
CA HIS A 686 0.41 -16.28 2.52
C HIS A 686 0.41 -15.10 3.49
N ALA A 687 1.19 -15.15 4.58
CA ALA A 687 1.36 -14.03 5.51
C ALA A 687 1.90 -12.78 4.80
N ALA A 688 2.91 -12.94 3.94
CA ALA A 688 3.43 -11.82 3.14
C ALA A 688 2.37 -11.24 2.18
N SER A 689 1.50 -12.09 1.64
CA SER A 689 0.41 -11.69 0.75
C SER A 689 -0.74 -10.99 1.48
N LEU A 690 -1.11 -11.44 2.68
CA LEU A 690 -2.09 -10.78 3.55
C LEU A 690 -1.59 -9.39 3.97
N LEU A 691 -0.34 -9.33 4.42
CA LEU A 691 0.30 -8.06 4.77
C LEU A 691 0.30 -7.11 3.57
N HIS A 692 0.64 -7.60 2.36
CA HIS A 692 0.62 -6.79 1.14
C HIS A 692 -0.76 -6.25 0.77
N GLY A 693 -1.77 -7.11 0.80
CA GLY A 693 -3.14 -6.77 0.41
C GLY A 693 -3.93 -5.98 1.44
N ALA A 694 -3.43 -5.81 2.67
CA ALA A 694 -4.16 -5.19 3.78
C ALA A 694 -4.79 -3.83 3.41
N GLY A 695 -6.11 -3.72 3.54
CA GLY A 695 -6.90 -2.51 3.24
C GLY A 695 -7.17 -2.23 1.74
N THR A 696 -6.65 -3.05 0.83
CA THR A 696 -6.94 -2.90 -0.61
C THR A 696 -8.35 -3.40 -0.92
N ALA A 697 -9.17 -2.58 -1.58
CA ALA A 697 -10.44 -3.04 -2.14
C ALA A 697 -10.18 -3.85 -3.40
N LEU A 698 -10.83 -5.00 -3.50
CA LEU A 698 -10.84 -5.79 -4.73
C LEU A 698 -12.02 -5.40 -5.62
N ALA A 699 -13.15 -4.98 -5.05
CA ALA A 699 -14.27 -4.46 -5.80
C ALA A 699 -13.86 -3.24 -6.66
N GLY A 700 -14.19 -3.30 -7.96
CA GLY A 700 -13.89 -2.24 -8.93
C GLY A 700 -12.57 -2.38 -9.67
N LEU A 701 -11.72 -3.35 -9.32
CA LEU A 701 -10.54 -3.70 -10.12
C LEU A 701 -10.96 -4.35 -11.45
N SER A 702 -10.14 -4.17 -12.50
CA SER A 702 -10.33 -4.90 -13.76
C SER A 702 -10.07 -6.40 -13.57
N TYR A 703 -10.50 -7.22 -14.54
CA TYR A 703 -10.26 -8.67 -14.52
C TYR A 703 -8.77 -9.00 -14.34
N GLU A 704 -7.89 -8.35 -15.10
CA GLU A 704 -6.44 -8.58 -15.08
C GLU A 704 -5.82 -8.16 -13.74
N ALA A 705 -6.32 -7.06 -13.14
CA ALA A 705 -5.88 -6.62 -11.83
C ALA A 705 -6.36 -7.58 -10.72
N LEU A 706 -7.59 -8.11 -10.82
CA LEU A 706 -8.13 -9.12 -9.89
C LEU A 706 -7.36 -10.44 -9.95
N GLU A 707 -6.96 -10.89 -11.14
CA GLU A 707 -6.10 -12.07 -11.33
C GLU A 707 -4.75 -11.92 -10.62
N GLY A 708 -4.24 -10.70 -10.47
CA GLY A 708 -3.05 -10.43 -9.67
C GLY A 708 -3.33 -10.28 -8.17
N ALA A 709 -4.44 -9.66 -7.80
CA ALA A 709 -4.65 -9.18 -6.43
C ALA A 709 -5.20 -10.22 -5.43
N LEU A 710 -5.81 -11.32 -5.89
CA LEU A 710 -6.47 -12.29 -5.00
C LEU A 710 -5.45 -13.10 -4.15
N PRO A 711 -5.47 -12.96 -2.81
CA PRO A 711 -4.45 -13.56 -1.94
C PRO A 711 -4.71 -15.02 -1.58
N ASP A 712 -5.90 -15.55 -1.83
CA ASP A 712 -6.34 -16.79 -1.20
C ASP A 712 -5.79 -18.06 -1.83
N GLY A 713 -5.57 -18.10 -3.15
CA GLY A 713 -5.22 -19.35 -3.81
C GLY A 713 -6.26 -20.47 -3.56
N HIS A 714 -5.79 -21.72 -3.47
CA HIS A 714 -6.66 -22.90 -3.36
C HIS A 714 -7.28 -23.04 -1.96
N ARG A 715 -8.59 -23.33 -1.88
CA ARG A 715 -9.34 -23.42 -0.60
C ARG A 715 -9.26 -24.76 0.11
N TYR A 716 -9.10 -25.86 -0.64
CA TYR A 716 -8.96 -27.19 -0.06
C TYR A 716 -7.51 -27.62 0.22
N HIS A 717 -6.56 -27.20 -0.61
CA HIS A 717 -5.22 -27.76 -0.62
C HIS A 717 -4.29 -27.09 0.42
N PRO A 718 -3.65 -27.81 1.36
CA PRO A 718 -2.91 -27.20 2.46
C PRO A 718 -1.62 -26.46 2.05
N CYS A 719 -0.93 -26.92 1.01
CA CYS A 719 0.27 -26.26 0.47
C CYS A 719 -0.01 -25.41 -0.78
N PHE A 720 -1.05 -24.57 -0.75
CA PHE A 720 -1.57 -23.84 -1.92
C PHE A 720 -0.62 -22.74 -2.45
N LYS A 721 0.40 -22.34 -1.67
CA LYS A 721 1.34 -21.26 -2.01
C LYS A 721 2.79 -21.62 -1.69
N SER A 722 3.18 -22.88 -1.87
CA SER A 722 4.51 -23.37 -1.48
C SER A 722 5.65 -22.75 -2.28
N ARG A 723 5.49 -22.54 -3.60
CA ARG A 723 6.45 -21.85 -4.49
C ARG A 723 7.93 -22.26 -4.27
N ILE A 724 8.18 -23.55 -4.08
CA ILE A 724 9.53 -24.08 -3.86
C ILE A 724 10.40 -23.75 -5.08
N GLY A 725 11.53 -23.09 -4.82
CA GLY A 725 12.42 -22.49 -5.82
C GLY A 725 12.54 -20.97 -5.66
N PHE A 726 11.50 -20.27 -5.20
CA PHE A 726 11.58 -18.84 -4.91
C PHE A 726 12.21 -18.57 -3.55
N THR A 727 13.16 -17.63 -3.54
CA THR A 727 13.53 -16.94 -2.29
C THR A 727 12.40 -16.00 -1.86
N PRO A 728 12.38 -15.51 -0.60
CA PRO A 728 11.43 -14.47 -0.19
C PRO A 728 11.49 -13.20 -1.07
N ARG A 729 12.68 -12.85 -1.58
CA ARG A 729 12.86 -11.74 -2.52
C ARG A 729 12.20 -12.04 -3.87
N ASP A 730 12.38 -13.25 -4.40
CA ASP A 730 11.72 -13.67 -5.65
C ASP A 730 10.21 -13.71 -5.49
N ASN A 731 9.70 -14.20 -4.36
CA ASN A 731 8.26 -14.23 -4.09
C ASN A 731 7.66 -12.82 -4.12
N ARG A 732 8.32 -11.82 -3.52
CA ARG A 732 7.88 -10.41 -3.62
C ARG A 732 7.97 -9.85 -5.04
N ALA A 733 8.97 -10.27 -5.82
CA ALA A 733 9.18 -9.77 -7.17
C ALA A 733 8.24 -10.37 -8.22
N PHE A 734 7.88 -11.66 -8.09
CA PHE A 734 7.18 -12.42 -9.12
C PHE A 734 5.86 -13.05 -8.64
N GLY A 735 5.56 -13.01 -7.34
CA GLY A 735 4.26 -13.44 -6.83
C GLY A 735 3.15 -12.51 -7.35
N PRO A 736 2.05 -13.06 -7.90
CA PRO A 736 0.98 -12.26 -8.48
C PRO A 736 0.41 -11.22 -7.51
N GLU A 737 0.31 -11.59 -6.22
CA GLU A 737 -0.34 -10.79 -5.17
C GLU A 737 0.37 -9.47 -4.89
N PHE A 738 1.63 -9.34 -5.30
CA PHE A 738 2.41 -8.12 -5.12
C PHE A 738 2.27 -7.14 -6.30
N GLY A 739 1.58 -7.53 -7.38
CA GLY A 739 1.24 -6.67 -8.51
C GLY A 739 2.43 -6.05 -9.25
N ARG A 740 3.66 -6.54 -9.03
CA ARG A 740 4.88 -5.99 -9.62
C ARG A 740 4.94 -6.24 -11.12
N PRO A 741 5.14 -5.20 -11.94
CA PRO A 741 5.29 -5.40 -13.37
C PRO A 741 6.65 -6.05 -13.68
N LEU A 742 6.70 -6.86 -14.73
CA LEU A 742 7.93 -7.53 -15.18
C LEU A 742 8.05 -7.50 -16.71
N ARG A 743 9.28 -7.57 -17.21
CA ARG A 743 9.59 -7.60 -18.65
C ARG A 743 10.21 -8.96 -19.01
N PRO A 744 9.52 -9.84 -19.75
CA PRO A 744 10.10 -11.09 -20.22
C PRO A 744 11.39 -10.87 -21.03
N VAL A 745 12.33 -11.80 -20.94
CA VAL A 745 13.56 -11.81 -21.75
C VAL A 745 13.28 -12.53 -23.06
N TRP A 746 13.58 -11.90 -24.18
CA TRP A 746 13.43 -12.50 -25.51
C TRP A 746 14.75 -13.11 -25.99
N ILE A 747 14.65 -14.31 -26.54
CA ILE A 747 15.76 -15.01 -27.21
C ILE A 747 15.32 -15.49 -28.59
N ALA A 748 16.27 -15.57 -29.51
CA ALA A 748 16.11 -16.32 -30.75
C ALA A 748 16.75 -17.70 -30.57
N VAL A 749 16.05 -18.77 -30.96
CA VAL A 749 16.54 -20.14 -30.89
C VAL A 749 16.50 -20.76 -32.28
N HIS A 750 17.61 -21.33 -32.72
CA HIS A 750 17.71 -21.97 -34.03
C HIS A 750 16.72 -23.14 -34.13
N ARG A 751 16.07 -23.30 -35.28
CA ARG A 751 15.03 -24.32 -35.54
C ARG A 751 15.51 -25.75 -35.34
N SER A 752 16.82 -26.02 -35.34
CA SER A 752 17.36 -27.35 -34.99
C SER A 752 17.23 -27.70 -33.50
N LEU A 753 16.95 -26.72 -32.63
CA LEU A 753 16.89 -26.89 -31.18
C LEU A 753 15.48 -26.64 -30.61
N ALA A 754 14.58 -26.06 -31.41
CA ALA A 754 13.26 -25.65 -30.97
C ALA A 754 12.18 -26.04 -31.97
N VAL A 755 10.99 -26.25 -31.45
CA VAL A 755 9.77 -26.56 -32.20
C VAL A 755 8.75 -25.46 -31.93
N ALA A 756 7.96 -25.13 -32.95
CA ALA A 756 6.89 -24.15 -32.86
C ALA A 756 5.64 -24.65 -33.58
N GLY A 757 4.48 -24.14 -33.18
CA GLY A 757 3.23 -24.33 -33.90
C GLY A 757 2.25 -23.22 -33.57
N SER A 758 1.41 -22.85 -34.54
CA SER A 758 0.36 -21.84 -34.37
C SER A 758 -0.92 -22.22 -35.11
N LEU A 759 -2.01 -21.53 -34.79
CA LEU A 759 -3.28 -21.64 -35.52
C LEU A 759 -3.18 -21.12 -36.97
N ALA A 760 -2.36 -20.10 -37.20
CA ALA A 760 -2.19 -19.48 -38.51
C ALA A 760 -1.22 -20.26 -39.42
N GLU A 761 -0.19 -20.86 -38.84
CA GLU A 761 0.87 -21.60 -39.55
C GLU A 761 1.26 -22.88 -38.79
N ALA A 762 0.95 -24.03 -39.39
CA ALA A 762 1.34 -25.32 -38.85
C ALA A 762 2.87 -25.50 -38.89
N GLY A 763 3.49 -25.77 -37.73
CA GLY A 763 4.95 -25.90 -37.62
C GLY A 763 5.74 -24.59 -37.62
N GLY A 764 5.04 -23.44 -37.62
CA GLY A 764 5.62 -22.10 -37.66
C GLY A 764 5.15 -21.19 -36.52
N GLN A 765 5.64 -19.95 -36.53
CA GLN A 765 5.20 -18.87 -35.64
C GLN A 765 4.24 -17.94 -36.35
N ASP A 766 3.36 -17.28 -35.60
CA ASP A 766 2.48 -16.24 -36.12
C ASP A 766 3.14 -14.85 -35.93
N ASP A 767 3.61 -14.28 -37.03
CA ASP A 767 4.25 -12.97 -37.06
C ASP A 767 3.33 -11.84 -36.57
N ALA A 768 2.01 -11.96 -36.76
CA ALA A 768 1.07 -10.96 -36.28
C ALA A 768 0.97 -10.98 -34.75
N LEU A 769 1.01 -12.15 -34.11
CA LEU A 769 1.05 -12.26 -32.66
C LEU A 769 2.37 -11.72 -32.08
N LEU A 770 3.51 -12.04 -32.73
CA LEU A 770 4.80 -11.48 -32.34
C LEU A 770 4.81 -9.95 -32.43
N ALA A 771 4.24 -9.39 -33.50
CA ALA A 771 4.12 -7.94 -33.69
C ALA A 771 3.20 -7.29 -32.64
N GLN A 772 2.15 -7.98 -32.17
CA GLN A 772 1.29 -7.47 -31.09
C GLN A 772 2.02 -7.37 -29.74
N ASN A 773 2.93 -8.30 -29.41
CA ASN A 773 3.67 -8.26 -28.14
C ASN A 773 4.96 -7.41 -28.16
N LEU A 774 5.54 -7.17 -29.34
CA LEU A 774 6.81 -6.44 -29.48
C LEU A 774 6.66 -5.06 -30.14
N GLY A 775 5.61 -4.86 -30.93
CA GLY A 775 5.55 -3.79 -31.92
C GLY A 775 6.39 -4.11 -33.16
N PRO A 776 6.05 -3.55 -34.32
CA PRO A 776 6.70 -3.86 -35.59
C PRO A 776 8.18 -3.43 -35.62
N GLU A 777 8.52 -2.30 -34.97
CA GLU A 777 9.87 -1.76 -34.94
C GLU A 777 10.84 -2.66 -34.16
N ILE A 778 10.47 -3.07 -32.94
CA ILE A 778 11.31 -3.93 -32.10
C ILE A 778 11.40 -5.34 -32.70
N LEU A 779 10.32 -5.85 -33.30
CA LEU A 779 10.37 -7.13 -34.01
C LEU A 779 11.38 -7.09 -35.18
N ALA A 780 11.38 -6.00 -35.96
CA ALA A 780 12.34 -5.81 -37.03
C ALA A 780 13.78 -5.66 -36.48
N GLU A 781 13.96 -4.93 -35.39
CA GLU A 781 15.25 -4.79 -34.71
C GLU A 781 15.79 -6.15 -34.23
N PHE A 782 14.95 -6.94 -33.56
CA PHE A 782 15.32 -8.27 -33.07
C PHE A 782 15.72 -9.21 -34.21
N ARG A 783 14.99 -9.18 -35.32
CA ARG A 783 15.36 -9.93 -36.54
C ARG A 783 16.65 -9.42 -37.17
N GLY A 784 16.88 -8.11 -37.15
CA GLY A 784 18.10 -7.49 -37.66
C GLY A 784 19.37 -7.95 -36.93
N ARG A 785 19.26 -8.28 -35.63
CA ARG A 785 20.37 -8.83 -34.83
C ARG A 785 20.76 -10.28 -35.18
N LEU A 786 20.05 -10.91 -36.11
CA LEU A 786 20.33 -12.28 -36.58
C LEU A 786 21.08 -12.31 -37.91
N ASP A 787 21.70 -11.20 -38.34
CA ASP A 787 22.61 -11.10 -39.49
C ASP A 787 22.06 -11.73 -40.79
N GLY A 788 20.76 -11.52 -41.08
CA GLY A 788 20.09 -12.05 -42.28
C GLY A 788 19.65 -13.51 -42.18
N ARG A 789 19.82 -14.15 -41.02
CA ARG A 789 19.43 -15.56 -40.78
C ARG A 789 18.12 -15.70 -40.00
N ALA A 790 17.29 -14.66 -39.94
CA ALA A 790 16.09 -14.64 -39.09
C ALA A 790 15.16 -15.84 -39.32
N ASP A 791 15.03 -16.31 -40.56
CA ASP A 791 14.18 -17.44 -40.93
C ASP A 791 14.65 -18.79 -40.33
N GLU A 792 15.93 -18.90 -39.95
CA GLU A 792 16.49 -20.08 -39.30
C GLU A 792 16.16 -20.17 -37.80
N PHE A 793 15.55 -19.12 -37.22
CA PHE A 793 15.29 -19.01 -35.80
C PHE A 793 13.80 -18.87 -35.49
N VAL A 794 13.44 -19.25 -34.26
CA VAL A 794 12.16 -18.91 -33.64
C VAL A 794 12.40 -17.96 -32.46
N LEU A 795 11.49 -17.02 -32.25
CA LEU A 795 11.53 -16.10 -31.12
C LEU A 795 10.79 -16.68 -29.92
N LEU A 796 11.43 -16.64 -28.76
CA LEU A 796 10.91 -17.20 -27.51
C LEU A 796 11.03 -16.17 -26.37
N PRO A 797 9.91 -15.76 -25.75
CA PRO A 797 9.95 -15.04 -24.48
C PRO A 797 10.21 -16.03 -23.34
N VAL A 798 11.01 -15.61 -22.38
CA VAL A 798 11.42 -16.38 -21.20
C VAL A 798 11.17 -15.53 -19.96
N HIS A 799 10.61 -16.15 -18.92
CA HIS A 799 10.37 -15.44 -17.66
C HIS A 799 11.70 -14.96 -17.07
N PRO A 800 11.82 -13.72 -16.53
CA PRO A 800 13.11 -13.18 -16.09
C PRO A 800 13.78 -14.00 -14.99
N TRP A 801 13.00 -14.51 -14.03
CA TRP A 801 13.49 -15.46 -13.03
C TRP A 801 14.01 -16.74 -13.69
N GLN A 802 13.29 -17.28 -14.67
CA GLN A 802 13.67 -18.52 -15.37
C GLN A 802 14.96 -18.33 -16.16
N TRP A 803 15.11 -17.18 -16.83
CA TRP A 803 16.33 -16.84 -17.54
C TRP A 803 17.54 -16.82 -16.62
N ARG A 804 17.45 -16.08 -15.50
CA ARG A 804 18.55 -15.98 -14.51
C ARG A 804 18.89 -17.30 -13.82
N GLN A 805 17.89 -18.12 -13.49
CA GLN A 805 18.11 -19.33 -12.71
C GLN A 805 18.46 -20.56 -13.57
N VAL A 806 17.98 -20.60 -14.81
CA VAL A 806 18.12 -21.78 -15.68
C VAL A 806 18.59 -21.40 -17.08
N GLY A 807 17.95 -20.42 -17.72
CA GLY A 807 18.15 -20.11 -19.13
C GLY A 807 19.59 -19.74 -19.51
N GLU A 808 20.26 -18.92 -18.72
CA GLU A 808 21.64 -18.49 -19.00
C GLU A 808 22.63 -19.66 -19.04
N ALA A 809 22.60 -20.52 -18.02
CA ALA A 809 23.47 -21.67 -17.94
C ALA A 809 23.09 -22.76 -18.96
N ALA A 810 21.79 -23.05 -19.09
CA ALA A 810 21.30 -24.11 -19.98
C ALA A 810 21.58 -23.81 -21.46
N THR A 811 21.66 -22.53 -21.85
CA THR A 811 21.88 -22.13 -23.25
C THR A 811 23.31 -21.69 -23.55
N GLU A 812 24.24 -21.79 -22.59
CA GLU A 812 25.59 -21.21 -22.73
C GLU A 812 26.37 -21.77 -23.94
N ALA A 813 26.38 -23.10 -24.12
CA ALA A 813 27.07 -23.75 -25.24
C ALA A 813 26.44 -23.38 -26.60
N GLU A 814 25.11 -23.33 -26.65
CA GLU A 814 24.35 -23.01 -27.86
C GLU A 814 24.45 -21.52 -28.23
N ARG A 815 24.58 -20.65 -27.23
CA ARG A 815 24.92 -19.24 -27.40
C ARG A 815 26.31 -19.05 -27.98
N ARG A 816 27.33 -19.76 -27.47
CA ARG A 816 28.68 -19.73 -28.06
C ARG A 816 28.70 -20.23 -29.50
N ALA A 817 27.85 -21.19 -29.82
CA ALA A 817 27.70 -21.72 -31.17
C ALA A 817 26.81 -20.85 -32.11
N GLY A 818 26.29 -19.73 -31.63
CA GLY A 818 25.39 -18.85 -32.40
C GLY A 818 24.04 -19.47 -32.75
N ARG A 819 23.63 -20.54 -32.05
CA ARG A 819 22.32 -21.21 -32.23
C ARG A 819 21.27 -20.72 -31.24
N VAL A 820 21.67 -19.96 -30.22
CA VAL A 820 20.78 -19.17 -29.35
C VAL A 820 21.32 -17.75 -29.26
N VAL A 821 20.48 -16.74 -29.48
CA VAL A 821 20.86 -15.33 -29.41
C VAL A 821 19.96 -14.61 -28.41
N ALA A 822 20.56 -13.92 -27.43
CA ALA A 822 19.79 -13.08 -26.50
C ALA A 822 19.43 -11.76 -27.16
N LEU A 823 18.13 -11.44 -27.23
CA LEU A 823 17.61 -10.26 -27.93
C LEU A 823 17.31 -9.10 -26.97
N GLY A 824 17.11 -9.38 -25.68
CA GLY A 824 16.92 -8.36 -24.65
C GLY A 824 15.56 -8.45 -23.96
N GLU A 825 15.20 -7.43 -23.20
CA GLU A 825 13.93 -7.38 -22.47
C GLU A 825 12.78 -6.93 -23.39
N SER A 826 11.58 -7.41 -23.07
CA SER A 826 10.33 -7.00 -23.70
C SER A 826 10.11 -5.48 -23.59
N PRO A 827 9.60 -4.82 -24.67
CA PRO A 827 9.22 -3.40 -24.62
C PRO A 827 7.94 -3.16 -23.81
N HIS A 828 7.09 -4.17 -23.67
CA HIS A 828 5.87 -4.12 -22.86
C HIS A 828 6.13 -4.58 -21.41
N LEU A 829 5.35 -4.02 -20.48
CA LEU A 829 5.28 -4.44 -19.08
C LEU A 829 4.17 -5.47 -18.90
N TYR A 830 4.44 -6.52 -18.12
CA TYR A 830 3.47 -7.58 -17.86
C TYR A 830 3.14 -7.71 -16.37
N GLY A 831 1.92 -8.15 -16.06
CA GLY A 831 1.48 -8.54 -14.71
C GLY A 831 1.27 -10.04 -14.61
N ALA A 832 1.79 -10.67 -13.56
CA ALA A 832 1.56 -12.09 -13.29
C ALA A 832 0.11 -12.34 -12.83
N GLN A 833 -0.54 -13.35 -13.42
CA GLN A 833 -1.85 -13.85 -13.01
C GLN A 833 -1.72 -14.92 -11.91
N GLN A 834 -2.83 -15.46 -11.38
CA GLN A 834 -2.84 -16.46 -10.30
C GLN A 834 -1.94 -17.68 -10.52
N SER A 835 -1.72 -18.07 -11.78
CA SER A 835 -0.81 -19.17 -12.14
C SER A 835 0.69 -18.85 -11.98
N ILE A 836 1.04 -17.61 -11.62
CA ILE A 836 2.38 -17.01 -11.52
C ILE A 836 3.07 -16.85 -12.88
N ARG A 837 3.05 -17.90 -13.69
CA ARG A 837 3.77 -18.00 -14.97
C ARG A 837 3.00 -17.50 -16.18
N THR A 838 1.73 -17.16 -16.02
CA THR A 838 0.93 -16.52 -17.09
C THR A 838 0.89 -15.03 -16.86
N LEU A 839 1.25 -14.30 -17.90
CA LEU A 839 1.55 -12.87 -17.86
C LEU A 839 0.56 -12.13 -18.76
N ALA A 840 -0.26 -11.28 -18.18
CA ALA A 840 -1.11 -10.36 -18.92
C ALA A 840 -0.33 -9.09 -19.28
N ASP A 841 -0.51 -8.59 -20.49
CA ASP A 841 0.14 -7.37 -20.95
C ASP A 841 -0.52 -6.14 -20.29
N ARG A 842 0.29 -5.29 -19.64
CA ARG A 842 -0.16 -4.05 -18.97
C ARG A 842 0.04 -2.81 -19.85
N THR A 843 0.86 -2.93 -20.89
CA THR A 843 1.12 -1.84 -21.84
C THR A 843 0.05 -1.84 -22.93
N ALA A 844 -0.34 -3.02 -23.42
CA ALA A 844 -1.40 -3.21 -24.41
C ALA A 844 -2.36 -4.32 -23.93
N PRO A 845 -3.44 -4.00 -23.18
CA PRO A 845 -4.35 -4.99 -22.59
C PRO A 845 -5.02 -5.94 -23.58
N ASP A 846 -5.12 -5.54 -24.85
CA ASP A 846 -5.68 -6.35 -25.94
C ASP A 846 -4.64 -7.27 -26.61
N ALA A 847 -3.38 -7.22 -26.19
CA ALA A 847 -2.33 -8.11 -26.68
C ALA A 847 -2.42 -9.50 -26.02
N PRO A 848 -1.96 -10.56 -26.70
CA PRO A 848 -1.96 -11.92 -26.16
C PRO A 848 -1.19 -12.02 -24.85
N SER A 849 -1.78 -12.73 -23.89
CA SER A 849 -1.09 -13.13 -22.67
C SER A 849 -0.02 -14.18 -22.96
N LEU A 850 1.07 -14.14 -22.18
CA LEU A 850 2.20 -15.07 -22.32
C LEU A 850 2.21 -16.07 -21.16
N LYS A 851 2.06 -17.36 -21.44
CA LYS A 851 2.28 -18.43 -20.47
C LYS A 851 3.68 -18.98 -20.64
N LEU A 852 4.55 -18.73 -19.67
CA LEU A 852 5.98 -19.02 -19.75
C LEU A 852 6.36 -20.23 -18.89
N ALA A 853 7.42 -20.94 -19.27
CA ALA A 853 8.01 -21.96 -18.41
C ALA A 853 8.61 -21.34 -17.14
N LEU A 854 8.39 -22.00 -16.00
CA LEU A 854 8.92 -21.58 -14.70
C LEU A 854 9.28 -22.80 -13.84
N SER A 855 10.57 -23.01 -13.57
CA SER A 855 11.09 -24.18 -12.83
C SER A 855 10.91 -24.06 -11.32
N ILE A 856 9.69 -23.76 -10.87
CA ILE A 856 9.27 -23.82 -9.47
C ILE A 856 8.29 -24.98 -9.26
N ARG A 857 8.18 -25.45 -8.02
CA ARG A 857 7.09 -26.35 -7.59
C ARG A 857 6.08 -25.56 -6.79
N ASN A 858 4.83 -25.53 -7.25
CA ASN A 858 3.73 -24.91 -6.50
C ASN A 858 2.56 -25.87 -6.46
N THR A 859 1.93 -26.05 -5.30
CA THR A 859 0.89 -27.08 -5.07
C THR A 859 1.37 -28.49 -5.49
N SER A 860 2.64 -28.81 -5.19
CA SER A 860 3.36 -30.04 -5.58
C SER A 860 3.39 -30.40 -7.07
N THR A 861 3.09 -29.46 -7.97
CA THR A 861 3.29 -29.63 -9.41
C THR A 861 4.40 -28.72 -9.92
N ALA A 862 5.25 -29.25 -10.80
CA ALA A 862 6.26 -28.46 -11.50
C ALA A 862 5.58 -27.49 -12.47
N ARG A 863 6.08 -26.27 -12.57
CA ARG A 863 5.53 -25.22 -13.44
C ARG A 863 6.31 -25.07 -14.76
N THR A 864 6.97 -26.14 -15.20
CA THR A 864 7.53 -26.28 -16.55
C THR A 864 6.43 -26.51 -17.60
N LEU A 865 6.76 -26.31 -18.87
CA LEU A 865 5.85 -26.49 -20.01
C LEU A 865 6.47 -27.50 -20.98
N ALA A 866 5.98 -28.74 -20.91
CA ALA A 866 6.52 -29.83 -21.71
C ALA A 866 6.31 -29.59 -23.22
N PRO A 867 7.29 -29.89 -24.09
CA PRO A 867 7.18 -29.56 -25.51
C PRO A 867 5.94 -30.12 -26.22
N HIS A 868 5.52 -31.34 -25.88
CA HIS A 868 4.35 -31.97 -26.50
C HIS A 868 3.04 -31.25 -26.13
N THR A 869 2.89 -30.76 -24.90
CA THR A 869 1.69 -29.99 -24.51
C THR A 869 1.69 -28.61 -25.16
N VAL A 870 2.87 -27.96 -25.26
CA VAL A 870 3.03 -26.67 -25.94
C VAL A 870 2.65 -26.74 -27.42
N LEU A 871 3.06 -27.79 -28.12
CA LEU A 871 2.67 -28.01 -29.53
C LEU A 871 1.18 -28.35 -29.69
N ASN A 872 0.58 -29.01 -28.71
CA ASN A 872 -0.84 -29.34 -28.73
C ASN A 872 -1.74 -28.14 -28.43
N ALA A 873 -1.23 -27.08 -27.80
CA ALA A 873 -1.98 -25.89 -27.40
C ALA A 873 -2.81 -25.25 -28.55
N PRO A 874 -2.21 -24.89 -29.72
CA PRO A 874 -2.96 -24.38 -30.86
C PRO A 874 -3.89 -25.42 -31.47
N ILE A 875 -3.49 -26.70 -31.52
CA ILE A 875 -4.29 -27.77 -32.13
C ILE A 875 -5.60 -27.96 -31.34
N VAL A 876 -5.50 -28.08 -30.02
CA VAL A 876 -6.65 -28.22 -29.11
C VAL A 876 -7.53 -26.98 -29.16
N SER A 877 -6.95 -25.78 -29.15
CA SER A 877 -7.71 -24.53 -29.20
C SER A 877 -8.50 -24.39 -30.51
N GLY A 878 -7.89 -24.71 -31.65
CA GLY A 878 -8.56 -24.69 -32.95
C GLY A 878 -9.69 -25.72 -33.02
N TRP A 879 -9.45 -26.93 -32.51
CA TRP A 879 -10.46 -27.97 -32.43
C TRP A 879 -11.66 -27.58 -31.56
N LEU A 880 -11.42 -27.03 -30.36
CA LEU A 880 -12.50 -26.58 -29.48
C LEU A 880 -13.31 -25.43 -30.10
N ALA A 881 -12.66 -24.53 -30.85
CA ALA A 881 -13.35 -23.48 -31.59
C ALA A 881 -14.28 -24.04 -32.67
N GLU A 882 -13.85 -25.07 -33.41
CA GLU A 882 -14.70 -25.77 -34.38
C GLU A 882 -15.88 -26.46 -33.70
N VAL A 883 -15.65 -27.14 -32.56
CA VAL A 883 -16.71 -27.79 -31.78
C VAL A 883 -17.74 -26.76 -31.29
N ALA A 884 -17.29 -25.66 -30.70
CA ALA A 884 -18.17 -24.59 -30.22
C ALA A 884 -18.95 -23.94 -31.38
N ALA A 885 -18.33 -23.78 -32.56
CA ALA A 885 -18.99 -23.26 -33.74
C ALA A 885 -19.99 -24.24 -34.36
N ALA A 886 -19.77 -25.56 -34.26
CA ALA A 886 -20.70 -26.57 -34.78
C ALA A 886 -21.92 -26.77 -33.86
N SER A 887 -21.72 -26.72 -32.54
CA SER A 887 -22.75 -26.99 -31.53
C SER A 887 -23.72 -25.81 -31.35
N PRO A 888 -25.03 -25.95 -31.68
CA PRO A 888 -25.98 -24.84 -31.55
C PRO A 888 -26.07 -24.27 -30.14
N TYR A 889 -26.09 -25.14 -29.13
CA TYR A 889 -26.17 -24.71 -27.75
C TYR A 889 -24.94 -23.91 -27.31
N LEU A 890 -23.73 -24.37 -27.66
CA LEU A 890 -22.49 -23.67 -27.28
C LEU A 890 -22.41 -22.30 -27.96
N ARG A 891 -22.75 -22.19 -29.25
CA ARG A 891 -22.86 -20.90 -29.95
C ARG A 891 -23.83 -19.95 -29.24
N ASP A 892 -25.04 -20.43 -28.93
CA ASP A 892 -26.11 -19.60 -28.35
C ASP A 892 -25.82 -19.22 -26.89
N SER A 893 -25.12 -20.07 -26.15
CA SER A 893 -24.65 -19.77 -24.78
C SER A 893 -23.66 -18.61 -24.74
N GLY A 894 -22.94 -18.37 -25.86
CA GLY A 894 -21.91 -17.36 -25.97
C GLY A 894 -20.67 -17.65 -25.13
N VAL A 895 -20.43 -18.92 -24.77
CA VAL A 895 -19.19 -19.36 -24.10
C VAL A 895 -17.96 -18.84 -24.82
N VAL A 896 -17.01 -18.29 -24.07
CA VAL A 896 -15.76 -17.77 -24.60
C VAL A 896 -14.66 -18.79 -24.34
N LEU A 897 -13.95 -19.21 -25.38
CA LEU A 897 -12.80 -20.09 -25.25
C LEU A 897 -11.55 -19.26 -25.58
N LEU A 898 -10.74 -18.95 -24.57
CA LEU A 898 -9.53 -18.14 -24.74
C LEU A 898 -8.46 -19.00 -25.42
N ALA A 899 -8.35 -18.85 -26.74
CA ALA A 899 -7.52 -19.71 -27.59
C ALA A 899 -6.03 -19.54 -27.27
N GLU A 900 -5.33 -20.66 -27.15
CA GLU A 900 -3.88 -20.73 -27.03
C GLU A 900 -3.28 -20.80 -28.44
N ARG A 901 -3.13 -19.64 -29.08
CA ARG A 901 -2.93 -19.52 -30.53
C ARG A 901 -1.57 -19.98 -31.04
N MET A 902 -0.54 -19.96 -30.20
CA MET A 902 0.83 -20.31 -30.58
C MET A 902 1.59 -20.91 -29.41
N GLY A 903 2.44 -21.89 -29.68
CA GLY A 903 3.35 -22.50 -28.73
C GLY A 903 4.75 -22.64 -29.30
N VAL A 904 5.78 -22.38 -28.49
CA VAL A 904 7.20 -22.55 -28.84
C VAL A 904 7.92 -23.25 -27.69
N ALA A 905 8.72 -24.27 -27.98
CA ALA A 905 9.47 -25.01 -26.98
C ALA A 905 10.87 -25.40 -27.46
N VAL A 906 11.86 -25.28 -26.59
CA VAL A 906 13.21 -25.82 -26.82
C VAL A 906 13.20 -27.32 -26.49
N THR A 907 13.63 -28.15 -27.44
CA THR A 907 13.57 -29.62 -27.35
C THR A 907 14.93 -30.27 -27.20
N ALA A 908 16.02 -29.60 -27.61
CA ALA A 908 17.36 -30.11 -27.44
C ALA A 908 17.82 -29.93 -25.98
N LEU A 909 18.15 -31.03 -25.31
CA LEU A 909 18.69 -31.02 -23.96
C LEU A 909 20.20 -30.72 -23.98
N PRO A 910 20.72 -29.94 -23.03
CA PRO A 910 22.16 -29.81 -22.86
C PRO A 910 22.79 -31.20 -22.61
N PRO A 911 24.01 -31.49 -23.13
CA PRO A 911 24.65 -32.81 -22.96
C PRO A 911 24.87 -33.26 -21.51
N HIS A 912 24.85 -32.32 -20.56
CA HIS A 912 25.01 -32.55 -19.13
C HIS A 912 23.68 -32.79 -18.40
N ASP A 913 22.52 -32.50 -19.01
CA ASP A 913 21.20 -32.75 -18.43
C ASP A 913 20.69 -34.16 -18.75
N ARG A 914 21.41 -35.16 -18.24
CA ARG A 914 21.10 -36.58 -18.49
C ARG A 914 19.77 -37.04 -17.89
N ASP A 915 19.31 -36.34 -16.86
CA ASP A 915 18.07 -36.64 -16.13
C ASP A 915 16.86 -35.88 -16.69
N GLY A 916 17.05 -35.02 -17.71
CA GLY A 916 15.98 -34.28 -18.38
C GLY A 916 15.33 -33.19 -17.54
N THR A 917 16.05 -32.68 -16.55
CA THR A 917 15.58 -31.67 -15.58
C THR A 917 15.30 -30.30 -16.21
N THR A 918 15.93 -30.00 -17.35
CA THR A 918 15.74 -28.76 -18.13
C THR A 918 14.68 -28.92 -19.23
N ARG A 919 14.07 -30.10 -19.37
CA ARG A 919 13.03 -30.33 -20.37
C ARG A 919 11.80 -29.46 -20.10
N GLY A 920 11.40 -28.70 -21.10
CA GLY A 920 10.27 -27.78 -20.98
C GLY A 920 10.54 -26.59 -20.05
N ALA A 921 11.80 -26.35 -19.69
CA ALA A 921 12.23 -25.20 -18.90
C ALA A 921 12.33 -23.91 -19.74
N LEU A 922 12.34 -24.04 -21.07
CA LEU A 922 12.34 -22.94 -22.04
C LEU A 922 11.23 -23.19 -23.06
N SER A 923 10.02 -22.79 -22.69
CA SER A 923 8.84 -22.85 -23.57
C SER A 923 7.89 -21.71 -23.26
N ALA A 924 7.06 -21.35 -24.23
CA ALA A 924 6.03 -20.32 -24.10
C ALA A 924 4.77 -20.70 -24.90
N ILE A 925 3.62 -20.23 -24.43
CA ILE A 925 2.33 -20.28 -25.11
C ILE A 925 1.74 -18.87 -25.14
N TRP A 926 1.18 -18.47 -26.28
CA TRP A 926 0.44 -17.22 -26.46
C TRP A 926 -1.05 -17.52 -26.39
N ARG A 927 -1.78 -16.78 -25.55
CA ARG A 927 -3.20 -16.98 -25.33
C ARG A 927 -3.98 -15.69 -25.46
N ASP A 928 -5.15 -15.77 -26.09
CA ASP A 928 -6.07 -14.64 -26.25
C ASP A 928 -6.35 -13.95 -24.89
N PRO A 929 -6.31 -12.60 -24.85
CA PRO A 929 -6.70 -11.85 -23.67
C PRO A 929 -8.23 -11.85 -23.53
N LEU A 930 -8.73 -11.64 -22.32
CA LEU A 930 -10.18 -11.64 -22.07
C LEU A 930 -10.86 -10.36 -22.58
N THR A 931 -10.20 -9.22 -22.44
CA THR A 931 -10.76 -7.89 -22.68
C THR A 931 -11.47 -7.75 -24.04
N PRO A 932 -10.89 -8.20 -25.17
CA PRO A 932 -11.57 -8.14 -26.48
C PRO A 932 -12.87 -8.93 -26.61
N HIS A 933 -13.17 -9.85 -25.67
CA HIS A 933 -14.38 -10.67 -25.68
C HIS A 933 -15.55 -10.07 -24.86
N LEU A 934 -15.32 -8.95 -24.17
CA LEU A 934 -16.35 -8.24 -23.41
C LEU A 934 -17.30 -7.49 -24.35
N ARG A 935 -18.59 -7.56 -24.07
CA ARG A 935 -19.63 -6.77 -24.75
C ARG A 935 -19.85 -5.43 -24.02
N ASP A 936 -20.44 -4.44 -24.69
CA ASP A 936 -20.76 -3.14 -24.06
C ASP A 936 -21.51 -3.29 -22.74
N GLY A 937 -20.95 -2.72 -21.67
CA GLY A 937 -21.48 -2.78 -20.30
C GLY A 937 -21.21 -4.09 -19.54
N GLU A 938 -20.50 -5.04 -20.15
CA GLU A 938 -20.05 -6.28 -19.52
C GLU A 938 -18.69 -6.07 -18.82
N ALA A 939 -18.54 -6.64 -17.64
CA ALA A 939 -17.27 -6.76 -16.92
C ALA A 939 -16.99 -8.24 -16.62
N ALA A 940 -15.79 -8.56 -16.16
CA ALA A 940 -15.43 -9.92 -15.80
C ALA A 940 -14.69 -10.02 -14.47
N VAL A 941 -14.89 -11.13 -13.78
CA VAL A 941 -14.14 -11.53 -12.58
C VAL A 941 -13.64 -12.97 -12.73
N PRO A 942 -12.45 -13.30 -12.19
CA PRO A 942 -12.07 -14.70 -12.07
C PRO A 942 -13.04 -15.44 -11.15
N PHE A 943 -13.34 -16.72 -11.42
CA PHE A 943 -14.25 -17.50 -10.58
C PHE A 943 -13.77 -17.63 -9.14
N THR A 944 -12.46 -17.54 -8.89
CA THR A 944 -11.89 -17.52 -7.54
C THR A 944 -12.37 -16.33 -6.70
N ALA A 945 -12.77 -15.21 -7.32
CA ALA A 945 -13.33 -14.06 -6.62
C ALA A 945 -14.70 -14.36 -5.99
N LEU A 946 -15.50 -15.27 -6.58
CA LEU A 946 -16.86 -15.57 -6.11
C LEU A 946 -16.90 -16.15 -4.69
N THR A 947 -15.80 -16.76 -4.27
CA THR A 947 -15.67 -17.35 -2.93
C THR A 947 -14.76 -16.53 -2.02
N HIS A 948 -14.35 -15.33 -2.43
CA HIS A 948 -13.39 -14.51 -1.69
C HIS A 948 -14.07 -13.49 -0.77
N HIS A 949 -13.33 -13.00 0.24
CA HIS A 949 -13.75 -11.87 1.07
C HIS A 949 -13.05 -10.59 0.61
N ASP A 950 -13.81 -9.53 0.36
CA ASP A 950 -13.29 -8.19 0.16
C ASP A 950 -13.51 -7.37 1.43
N ARG A 951 -12.42 -6.94 2.08
CA ARG A 951 -12.45 -6.13 3.32
C ARG A 951 -13.35 -6.71 4.43
N GLY A 952 -13.32 -8.02 4.61
CA GLY A 952 -14.06 -8.71 5.69
C GLY A 952 -15.50 -9.07 5.34
N ALA A 953 -16.00 -8.75 4.14
CA ALA A 953 -17.30 -9.20 3.65
C ALA A 953 -17.14 -10.09 2.40
N PRO A 954 -18.05 -11.04 2.12
CA PRO A 954 -18.00 -11.80 0.87
C PRO A 954 -18.01 -10.86 -0.35
N PHE A 955 -17.13 -11.09 -1.32
CA PHE A 955 -16.99 -10.26 -2.54
C PHE A 955 -18.32 -10.10 -3.28
N ILE A 956 -19.12 -11.17 -3.32
CA ILE A 956 -20.44 -11.19 -3.98
C ILE A 956 -21.58 -10.63 -3.13
N ALA A 957 -21.34 -10.16 -1.89
CA ALA A 957 -22.41 -9.73 -0.98
C ALA A 957 -23.30 -8.63 -1.59
N GLY A 958 -22.69 -7.65 -2.26
CA GLY A 958 -23.44 -6.60 -2.96
C GLY A 958 -24.26 -7.11 -4.15
N TRP A 959 -23.84 -8.21 -4.79
CA TRP A 959 -24.55 -8.83 -5.91
C TRP A 959 -25.75 -9.61 -5.40
N ILE A 960 -25.56 -10.38 -4.33
CA ILE A 960 -26.61 -11.13 -3.65
C ILE A 960 -27.67 -10.19 -3.08
N ALA A 961 -27.27 -9.08 -2.44
CA ALA A 961 -28.19 -8.08 -1.93
C ALA A 961 -29.06 -7.44 -3.02
N ARG A 962 -28.52 -7.28 -4.24
CA ARG A 962 -29.25 -6.71 -5.38
C ARG A 962 -30.16 -7.69 -6.10
N HIS A 963 -29.68 -8.90 -6.34
CA HIS A 963 -30.33 -9.86 -7.26
C HIS A 963 -31.05 -11.01 -6.56
N GLY A 964 -30.79 -11.21 -5.26
CA GLY A 964 -31.24 -12.38 -4.50
C GLY A 964 -30.41 -13.64 -4.80
N ILE A 965 -30.33 -14.56 -3.83
CA ILE A 965 -29.48 -15.76 -3.93
C ILE A 965 -29.96 -16.70 -5.05
N GLU A 966 -31.23 -17.13 -5.00
CA GLU A 966 -31.74 -18.13 -5.95
C GLU A 966 -31.73 -17.62 -7.41
N PRO A 967 -32.26 -16.43 -7.75
CA PRO A 967 -32.23 -15.95 -9.14
C PRO A 967 -30.82 -15.78 -9.69
N TRP A 968 -29.89 -15.29 -8.86
CA TRP A 968 -28.49 -15.13 -9.22
C TRP A 968 -27.82 -16.50 -9.44
N LEU A 969 -28.04 -17.46 -8.54
CA LEU A 969 -27.49 -18.81 -8.63
C LEU A 969 -28.01 -19.53 -9.86
N ASP A 970 -29.31 -19.50 -10.13
CA ASP A 970 -29.90 -20.15 -11.31
C ASP A 970 -29.31 -19.60 -12.60
N ARG A 971 -29.14 -18.28 -12.64
CA ARG A 971 -28.51 -17.63 -13.78
C ARG A 971 -27.06 -18.05 -13.93
N LEU A 972 -26.29 -18.09 -12.84
CA LEU A 972 -24.90 -18.55 -12.83
C LEU A 972 -24.80 -19.98 -13.36
N LEU A 973 -25.63 -20.89 -12.86
CA LEU A 973 -25.66 -22.29 -13.30
C LEU A 973 -25.98 -22.37 -14.81
N ALA A 974 -26.96 -21.60 -15.28
CA ALA A 974 -27.36 -21.62 -16.68
C ALA A 974 -26.27 -21.11 -17.65
N VAL A 975 -25.53 -20.06 -17.27
CA VAL A 975 -24.57 -19.39 -18.17
C VAL A 975 -23.13 -19.81 -17.99
N ALA A 976 -22.79 -20.46 -16.87
CA ALA A 976 -21.42 -20.84 -16.56
C ALA A 976 -21.21 -22.32 -16.28
N MET A 977 -22.16 -23.01 -15.64
CA MET A 977 -22.05 -24.45 -15.42
C MET A 977 -22.49 -25.24 -16.66
N LEU A 978 -23.67 -24.94 -17.20
CA LEU A 978 -24.24 -25.75 -18.29
C LEU A 978 -23.41 -25.76 -19.58
N PRO A 979 -22.76 -24.67 -20.05
CA PRO A 979 -21.86 -24.73 -21.21
C PRO A 979 -20.68 -25.68 -21.02
N VAL A 980 -20.08 -25.69 -19.82
CA VAL A 980 -18.98 -26.59 -19.48
C VAL A 980 -19.46 -28.04 -19.47
N VAL A 981 -20.59 -28.31 -18.82
CA VAL A 981 -21.18 -29.65 -18.78
C VAL A 981 -21.62 -30.12 -20.16
N HIS A 982 -22.13 -29.22 -21.01
CA HIS A 982 -22.55 -29.57 -22.37
C HIS A 982 -21.38 -30.04 -23.24
N LEU A 983 -20.17 -29.47 -23.08
CA LEU A 983 -18.96 -29.98 -23.73
C LEU A 983 -18.73 -31.46 -23.40
N LEU A 984 -18.87 -31.87 -22.14
CA LEU A 984 -18.73 -33.28 -21.77
C LEU A 984 -19.88 -34.13 -22.32
N LEU A 985 -21.12 -33.70 -22.07
CA LEU A 985 -22.27 -34.56 -22.30
C LEU A 985 -22.65 -34.68 -23.78
N ALA A 986 -22.66 -33.58 -24.52
CA ALA A 986 -23.04 -33.60 -25.93
C ALA A 986 -21.84 -33.86 -26.85
N GLU A 987 -20.68 -33.27 -26.53
CA GLU A 987 -19.51 -33.29 -27.42
C GLU A 987 -18.45 -34.34 -27.01
N GLY A 988 -18.56 -34.93 -25.81
CA GLY A 988 -17.64 -35.95 -25.31
C GLY A 988 -16.31 -35.41 -24.78
N ILE A 989 -16.25 -34.11 -24.46
CA ILE A 989 -15.02 -33.36 -24.12
C ILE A 989 -15.09 -32.87 -22.68
N ALA A 990 -14.24 -33.40 -21.82
CA ALA A 990 -14.03 -32.85 -20.48
C ALA A 990 -12.97 -31.75 -20.51
N VAL A 991 -13.26 -30.62 -19.87
CA VAL A 991 -12.31 -29.51 -19.67
C VAL A 991 -12.03 -29.34 -18.18
N GLU A 992 -10.79 -28.98 -17.83
CA GLU A 992 -10.39 -28.71 -16.45
C GLU A 992 -10.97 -27.37 -15.96
N SER A 993 -12.17 -27.41 -15.41
CA SER A 993 -12.97 -26.23 -15.05
C SER A 993 -12.92 -25.90 -13.55
N HIS A 994 -11.74 -25.96 -12.95
CA HIS A 994 -11.52 -25.42 -11.61
C HIS A 994 -11.60 -23.88 -11.64
N GLN A 995 -11.76 -23.23 -10.48
CA GLN A 995 -12.03 -21.78 -10.41
C GLN A 995 -10.99 -20.91 -11.15
N GLN A 996 -9.71 -21.30 -11.13
CA GLN A 996 -8.66 -20.54 -11.82
C GLN A 996 -8.75 -20.59 -13.36
N ASN A 997 -9.47 -21.54 -13.95
CA ASN A 997 -9.59 -21.70 -15.41
C ASN A 997 -10.91 -21.11 -15.95
N MET A 998 -11.69 -20.47 -15.08
CA MET A 998 -12.97 -19.87 -15.43
C MET A 998 -13.00 -18.39 -15.07
N ALA A 999 -13.57 -17.57 -15.95
CA ALA A 999 -13.94 -16.20 -15.65
C ALA A 999 -15.44 -15.99 -15.85
N LEU A 1000 -16.08 -15.34 -14.87
CA LEU A 1000 -17.49 -14.98 -14.94
C LEU A 1000 -17.61 -13.62 -15.63
N LEU A 1001 -18.34 -13.57 -16.73
CA LEU A 1001 -18.74 -12.32 -17.36
C LEU A 1001 -20.09 -11.91 -16.74
N HIS A 1002 -20.24 -10.62 -16.43
CA HIS A 1002 -21.41 -10.10 -15.74
C HIS A 1002 -21.74 -8.65 -16.11
N ARG A 1003 -22.97 -8.22 -15.79
CA ARG A 1003 -23.38 -6.81 -15.76
C ARG A 1003 -23.80 -6.46 -14.33
N ASP A 1004 -23.03 -5.61 -13.65
CA ASP A 1004 -23.28 -5.21 -12.26
C ASP A 1004 -23.50 -6.38 -11.27
N GLY A 1005 -22.78 -7.48 -11.50
CA GLY A 1005 -22.87 -8.72 -10.72
C GLY A 1005 -23.88 -9.74 -11.23
N TRP A 1006 -24.70 -9.42 -12.24
CA TRP A 1006 -25.62 -10.38 -12.86
C TRP A 1006 -24.90 -11.28 -13.86
N PRO A 1007 -24.89 -12.62 -13.68
CA PRO A 1007 -24.17 -13.56 -14.57
C PRO A 1007 -24.69 -13.51 -16.01
N THR A 1008 -23.79 -13.28 -16.97
CA THR A 1008 -24.15 -13.22 -18.40
C THR A 1008 -23.64 -14.42 -19.16
N ARG A 1009 -22.35 -14.74 -19.04
CA ARG A 1009 -21.61 -15.77 -19.79
C ARG A 1009 -20.39 -16.24 -19.00
N VAL A 1010 -19.68 -17.23 -19.55
CA VAL A 1010 -18.42 -17.74 -18.99
C VAL A 1010 -17.31 -17.74 -20.03
N ALA A 1011 -16.08 -17.47 -19.58
CA ALA A 1011 -14.86 -17.70 -20.35
C ALA A 1011 -14.05 -18.84 -19.73
N LEU A 1012 -13.48 -19.69 -20.58
CA LEU A 1012 -12.63 -20.83 -20.23
C LEU A 1012 -11.23 -20.64 -20.82
N LYS A 1013 -10.21 -21.18 -20.13
CA LYS A 1013 -8.81 -21.06 -20.52
C LYS A 1013 -7.98 -22.26 -20.04
N ASP A 1014 -6.72 -22.31 -20.47
CA ASP A 1014 -5.70 -23.31 -20.10
C ASP A 1014 -5.97 -24.73 -20.66
N PHE A 1015 -5.98 -24.88 -21.99
CA PHE A 1015 -6.43 -26.11 -22.69
C PHE A 1015 -5.32 -27.12 -23.04
N HIS A 1016 -4.09 -26.68 -23.29
CA HIS A 1016 -2.93 -27.49 -23.72
C HIS A 1016 -2.66 -28.79 -22.94
N ASP A 1017 -3.02 -28.83 -21.65
CA ASP A 1017 -2.93 -30.01 -20.78
C ASP A 1017 -4.24 -30.20 -19.96
N GLY A 1018 -5.26 -29.38 -20.23
CA GLY A 1018 -6.48 -29.23 -19.43
C GLY A 1018 -7.73 -29.80 -20.11
N VAL A 1019 -7.56 -30.77 -21.01
CA VAL A 1019 -8.66 -31.41 -21.75
C VAL A 1019 -8.52 -32.92 -21.68
N ARG A 1020 -9.65 -33.63 -21.55
CA ARG A 1020 -9.71 -35.09 -21.67
C ARG A 1020 -10.87 -35.54 -22.55
N PHE A 1021 -10.63 -36.51 -23.41
CA PHE A 1021 -11.67 -37.14 -24.22
C PHE A 1021 -11.32 -38.59 -24.57
N ILE A 1022 -12.32 -39.37 -24.96
CA ILE A 1022 -12.14 -40.70 -25.55
C ILE A 1022 -12.20 -40.53 -27.07
N PRO A 1023 -11.19 -41.00 -27.84
CA PRO A 1023 -11.14 -40.83 -29.29
C PRO A 1023 -12.42 -41.21 -30.04
N ASP A 1024 -13.10 -42.28 -29.62
CA ASP A 1024 -14.31 -42.79 -30.26
C ASP A 1024 -15.59 -42.04 -29.84
N HIS A 1025 -15.52 -41.16 -28.84
CA HIS A 1025 -16.67 -40.42 -28.32
C HIS A 1025 -16.79 -38.99 -28.88
N VAL A 1026 -15.78 -38.53 -29.61
CA VAL A 1026 -15.77 -37.20 -30.23
C VAL A 1026 -16.04 -37.31 -31.74
N ALA A 1027 -16.79 -36.37 -32.30
CA ALA A 1027 -17.13 -36.41 -33.73
C ALA A 1027 -15.92 -36.22 -34.66
N ARG A 1028 -14.95 -35.39 -34.23
CA ARG A 1028 -13.68 -35.14 -34.92
C ARG A 1028 -12.54 -35.24 -33.93
N ARG A 1029 -11.67 -36.22 -34.08
CA ARG A 1029 -10.46 -36.39 -33.25
C ARG A 1029 -9.36 -35.43 -33.72
N PRO A 1030 -8.77 -34.60 -32.85
CA PRO A 1030 -7.60 -33.79 -33.20
C PRO A 1030 -6.34 -34.66 -33.35
N LEU A 1031 -5.42 -34.29 -34.25
CA LEU A 1031 -4.13 -34.97 -34.40
C LEU A 1031 -3.12 -34.36 -33.42
N LEU A 1032 -2.88 -35.05 -32.31
CA LEU A 1032 -2.02 -34.56 -31.23
C LEU A 1032 -0.59 -35.11 -31.32
N THR A 1033 0.36 -34.33 -30.80
CA THR A 1033 1.70 -34.80 -30.47
C THR A 1033 1.61 -35.74 -29.26
N PRO A 1034 2.12 -36.98 -29.34
CA PRO A 1034 1.96 -37.96 -28.27
C PRO A 1034 2.79 -37.61 -27.03
N THR A 1035 2.29 -38.00 -25.85
CA THR A 1035 3.03 -37.90 -24.58
C THR A 1035 4.27 -38.81 -24.62
N PRO A 1036 5.48 -38.28 -24.41
CA PRO A 1036 6.69 -39.10 -24.39
C PRO A 1036 6.71 -40.11 -23.23
N PRO A 1037 7.23 -41.34 -23.40
CA PRO A 1037 7.24 -42.37 -22.37
C PRO A 1037 7.89 -41.94 -21.05
N GLU A 1038 8.95 -41.15 -21.12
CA GLU A 1038 9.65 -40.60 -19.95
C GLU A 1038 8.81 -39.57 -19.17
N HIS A 1039 7.98 -38.77 -19.84
CA HIS A 1039 7.07 -37.83 -19.19
C HIS A 1039 5.95 -38.59 -18.46
N ALA A 1040 5.42 -39.65 -19.09
CA ALA A 1040 4.42 -40.51 -18.48
C ALA A 1040 4.91 -41.24 -17.22
N ARG A 1041 6.23 -41.49 -17.08
CA ARG A 1041 6.80 -42.06 -15.84
C ARG A 1041 6.81 -41.09 -14.67
N VAL A 1042 6.95 -39.79 -14.96
CA VAL A 1042 7.02 -38.72 -13.94
C VAL A 1042 5.62 -38.22 -13.58
N ASN A 1043 4.72 -38.14 -14.56
CA ASN A 1043 3.34 -37.74 -14.36
C ASN A 1043 2.40 -38.64 -15.16
N ALA A 1044 2.03 -39.78 -14.57
CA ALA A 1044 1.14 -40.76 -15.19
C ALA A 1044 -0.28 -40.23 -15.52
N ASN A 1045 -0.65 -39.08 -14.94
CA ASN A 1045 -1.96 -38.44 -15.13
C ASN A 1045 -1.94 -37.31 -16.20
N SER A 1046 -0.80 -37.05 -16.84
CA SER A 1046 -0.63 -36.03 -17.90
C SER A 1046 -0.86 -36.64 -19.28
N TYR A 1047 -2.13 -36.79 -19.63
CA TYR A 1047 -2.59 -37.26 -20.93
C TYR A 1047 -3.93 -36.61 -21.29
N VAL A 1048 -4.15 -36.43 -22.59
CA VAL A 1048 -5.39 -35.86 -23.16
C VAL A 1048 -6.35 -36.95 -23.64
N GLU A 1049 -5.84 -38.01 -24.26
CA GLU A 1049 -6.65 -39.13 -24.74
C GLU A 1049 -6.81 -40.18 -23.63
N ALA A 1050 -8.03 -40.29 -23.10
CA ALA A 1050 -8.39 -41.25 -22.07
C ALA A 1050 -8.92 -42.56 -22.67
N ARG A 1051 -8.96 -43.61 -21.85
CA ARG A 1051 -9.49 -44.94 -22.23
C ARG A 1051 -10.78 -45.30 -21.52
N ASP A 1052 -11.04 -44.73 -20.34
CA ASP A 1052 -12.21 -44.99 -19.52
C ASP A 1052 -13.10 -43.74 -19.43
N VAL A 1053 -14.41 -43.95 -19.40
CA VAL A 1053 -15.41 -42.88 -19.22
C VAL A 1053 -15.34 -42.27 -17.83
N GLU A 1054 -14.94 -43.04 -16.81
CA GLU A 1054 -14.77 -42.57 -15.44
C GLU A 1054 -13.60 -41.58 -15.34
N ASP A 1055 -12.48 -41.83 -16.04
CA ASP A 1055 -11.34 -40.91 -16.08
C ASP A 1055 -11.68 -39.54 -16.70
N VAL A 1056 -12.56 -39.54 -17.71
CA VAL A 1056 -13.06 -38.31 -18.36
C VAL A 1056 -14.10 -37.61 -17.48
N ARG A 1057 -15.04 -38.36 -16.90
CA ARG A 1057 -16.06 -37.83 -15.99
C ARG A 1057 -15.40 -37.19 -14.77
N ASP A 1058 -14.57 -37.94 -14.05
CA ASP A 1058 -14.03 -37.53 -12.75
C ASP A 1058 -13.08 -36.34 -12.91
N PHE A 1059 -12.36 -36.23 -14.03
CA PHE A 1059 -11.55 -35.06 -14.36
C PHE A 1059 -12.34 -33.75 -14.38
N MET A 1060 -13.50 -33.73 -15.07
CA MET A 1060 -14.34 -32.53 -15.08
C MET A 1060 -15.11 -32.39 -13.77
N VAL A 1061 -15.63 -33.48 -13.22
CA VAL A 1061 -16.53 -33.42 -12.08
C VAL A 1061 -15.80 -33.00 -10.80
N ASP A 1062 -14.61 -33.51 -10.55
CA ASP A 1062 -13.80 -33.07 -9.41
C ASP A 1062 -13.39 -31.60 -9.57
N ALA A 1063 -13.03 -31.16 -10.79
CA ALA A 1063 -12.67 -29.78 -11.07
C ALA A 1063 -13.87 -28.79 -10.93
N LEU A 1064 -14.99 -29.06 -11.62
CA LEU A 1064 -16.16 -28.18 -11.68
C LEU A 1064 -17.00 -28.23 -10.41
N PHE A 1065 -17.32 -29.42 -9.95
CA PHE A 1065 -18.24 -29.60 -8.82
C PHE A 1065 -17.47 -29.71 -7.51
N GLY A 1066 -16.32 -30.39 -7.50
CA GLY A 1066 -15.49 -30.59 -6.30
C GLY A 1066 -14.80 -29.33 -5.82
N VAL A 1067 -13.83 -28.81 -6.57
CA VAL A 1067 -12.99 -27.66 -6.13
C VAL A 1067 -13.46 -26.30 -6.63
N ASN A 1068 -14.67 -26.23 -7.20
CA ASN A 1068 -15.26 -24.99 -7.69
C ASN A 1068 -16.68 -24.75 -7.12
N LEU A 1069 -17.70 -25.47 -7.58
CA LEU A 1069 -19.09 -25.21 -7.16
C LEU A 1069 -19.37 -25.63 -5.71
N ALA A 1070 -18.75 -26.69 -5.18
CA ALA A 1070 -18.92 -27.05 -3.76
C ALA A 1070 -18.41 -25.94 -2.83
N GLU A 1071 -17.29 -25.28 -3.18
CA GLU A 1071 -16.76 -24.14 -2.43
C GLU A 1071 -17.74 -22.95 -2.45
N LEU A 1072 -18.39 -22.70 -3.60
CA LEU A 1072 -19.44 -21.68 -3.70
C LEU A 1072 -20.68 -22.05 -2.87
N GLY A 1073 -21.15 -23.30 -2.96
CA GLY A 1073 -22.30 -23.79 -2.18
C GLY A 1073 -22.04 -23.66 -0.68
N TYR A 1074 -20.83 -24.00 -0.23
CA TYR A 1074 -20.41 -23.79 1.15
C TYR A 1074 -20.35 -22.32 1.53
N GLY A 1075 -19.78 -21.46 0.68
CA GLY A 1075 -19.76 -20.01 0.91
C GLY A 1075 -21.17 -19.43 1.04
N LEU A 1076 -22.11 -19.90 0.22
CA LEU A 1076 -23.51 -19.47 0.30
C LEU A 1076 -24.20 -19.89 1.61
N ASP A 1077 -23.92 -21.10 2.09
CA ASP A 1077 -24.40 -21.57 3.39
C ASP A 1077 -23.79 -20.76 4.54
N LEU A 1078 -22.46 -20.65 4.57
CA LEU A 1078 -21.74 -20.01 5.67
C LEU A 1078 -22.02 -18.51 5.77
N TRP A 1079 -22.07 -17.79 4.64
CA TRP A 1079 -22.13 -16.33 4.65
C TRP A 1079 -23.55 -15.77 4.53
N PHE A 1080 -24.46 -16.53 3.92
CA PHE A 1080 -25.82 -16.05 3.65
C PHE A 1080 -26.92 -16.98 4.20
N GLY A 1081 -26.54 -18.07 4.89
CA GLY A 1081 -27.50 -19.02 5.46
C GLY A 1081 -28.30 -19.79 4.41
N TYR A 1082 -27.77 -19.95 3.20
CA TYR A 1082 -28.42 -20.69 2.12
C TYR A 1082 -28.00 -22.16 2.14
N PRO A 1083 -28.88 -23.10 2.56
CA PRO A 1083 -28.45 -24.46 2.86
C PRO A 1083 -27.81 -25.18 1.67
N GLU A 1084 -26.68 -25.85 1.91
CA GLU A 1084 -25.94 -26.59 0.87
C GLU A 1084 -26.82 -27.64 0.17
N ALA A 1085 -27.74 -28.27 0.91
CA ALA A 1085 -28.74 -29.18 0.38
C ALA A 1085 -29.55 -28.55 -0.76
N ARG A 1086 -30.02 -27.31 -0.54
CA ARG A 1086 -30.80 -26.55 -1.51
C ARG A 1086 -29.94 -26.15 -2.70
N PHE A 1087 -28.68 -25.80 -2.49
CA PHE A 1087 -27.72 -25.54 -3.58
C PHE A 1087 -27.61 -26.73 -4.54
N TRP A 1088 -27.37 -27.93 -4.00
CA TRP A 1088 -27.26 -29.14 -4.83
C TRP A 1088 -28.59 -29.51 -5.51
N ASP A 1089 -29.73 -29.29 -4.87
CA ASP A 1089 -31.04 -29.46 -5.50
C ASP A 1089 -31.19 -28.55 -6.74
N ARG A 1090 -30.72 -27.29 -6.68
CA ARG A 1090 -30.73 -26.38 -7.84
C ARG A 1090 -29.79 -26.85 -8.95
N VAL A 1091 -28.60 -27.33 -8.58
CA VAL A 1091 -27.63 -27.90 -9.54
C VAL A 1091 -28.23 -29.09 -10.29
N VAL A 1092 -28.82 -30.05 -9.55
CA VAL A 1092 -29.48 -31.22 -10.13
C VAL A 1092 -30.66 -30.82 -11.00
N ALA A 1093 -31.50 -29.87 -10.56
CA ALA A 1093 -32.63 -29.39 -11.34
C ALA A 1093 -32.20 -28.73 -12.66
N ALA A 1094 -31.14 -27.91 -12.65
CA ALA A 1094 -30.59 -27.29 -13.86
C ALA A 1094 -30.05 -28.33 -14.84
N LEU A 1095 -29.33 -29.35 -14.34
CA LEU A 1095 -28.83 -30.46 -15.16
C LEU A 1095 -29.97 -31.30 -15.75
N ALA A 1096 -31.00 -31.61 -14.97
CA ALA A 1096 -32.16 -32.37 -15.43
C ALA A 1096 -32.92 -31.61 -16.52
N GLY A 1097 -33.18 -30.30 -16.32
CA GLY A 1097 -33.81 -29.45 -17.32
C GLY A 1097 -33.01 -29.37 -18.62
N HIS A 1098 -31.68 -29.26 -18.52
CA HIS A 1098 -30.78 -29.27 -19.67
C HIS A 1098 -30.80 -30.60 -20.43
N CYS A 1099 -30.75 -31.73 -19.71
CA CYS A 1099 -30.84 -33.06 -20.33
C CYS A 1099 -32.20 -33.30 -21.00
N ALA A 1100 -33.29 -32.78 -20.42
CA ALA A 1100 -34.62 -32.84 -21.02
C ALA A 1100 -34.71 -32.02 -22.32
N ALA A 1101 -34.06 -30.85 -22.37
CA ALA A 1101 -34.05 -29.98 -23.54
C ALA A 1101 -33.09 -30.45 -24.65
N HIS A 1102 -32.02 -31.18 -24.30
CA HIS A 1102 -30.94 -31.56 -25.22
C HIS A 1102 -30.70 -33.09 -25.21
N PRO A 1103 -31.29 -33.84 -26.17
CA PRO A 1103 -31.18 -35.31 -26.21
C PRO A 1103 -29.74 -35.86 -26.23
N ALA A 1104 -28.82 -35.17 -26.92
CA ALA A 1104 -27.41 -35.55 -26.94
C ALA A 1104 -26.77 -35.46 -25.53
N ALA A 1105 -27.09 -34.41 -24.78
CA ALA A 1105 -26.62 -34.25 -23.41
C ALA A 1105 -27.20 -35.33 -22.47
N ARG A 1106 -28.48 -35.70 -22.63
CA ARG A 1106 -29.07 -36.84 -21.90
C ARG A 1106 -28.36 -38.16 -22.20
N ALA A 1107 -28.08 -38.44 -23.47
CA ALA A 1107 -27.33 -39.63 -23.87
C ALA A 1107 -25.91 -39.64 -23.27
N GLY A 1108 -25.25 -38.50 -23.24
CA GLY A 1108 -23.95 -38.32 -22.57
C GLY A 1108 -24.02 -38.55 -21.07
N ALA A 1109 -25.05 -38.03 -20.38
CA ALA A 1109 -25.21 -38.20 -18.94
C ALA A 1109 -25.28 -39.67 -18.53
N LEU A 1110 -25.95 -40.49 -19.35
CA LEU A 1110 -25.97 -41.95 -19.20
C LEU A 1110 -24.62 -42.59 -19.54
N ARG A 1111 -24.01 -42.21 -20.68
CA ARG A 1111 -22.72 -42.74 -21.14
C ARG A 1111 -21.60 -42.54 -20.12
N TYR A 1112 -21.48 -41.32 -19.60
CA TYR A 1112 -20.46 -40.96 -18.63
C TYR A 1112 -20.87 -41.25 -17.19
N ARG A 1113 -22.07 -41.82 -16.94
CA ARG A 1113 -22.55 -42.16 -15.60
C ARG A 1113 -22.52 -40.97 -14.65
N LEU A 1114 -23.00 -39.81 -15.09
CA LEU A 1114 -22.92 -38.56 -14.31
C LEU A 1114 -23.64 -38.66 -12.95
N ALA A 1115 -24.70 -39.47 -12.88
CA ALA A 1115 -25.48 -39.74 -11.67
C ALA A 1115 -25.01 -40.96 -10.87
N ALA A 1116 -23.78 -41.45 -11.07
CA ALA A 1116 -23.24 -42.55 -10.26
C ALA A 1116 -23.28 -42.19 -8.77
N ASN A 1117 -23.51 -43.17 -7.88
CA ASN A 1117 -23.57 -42.91 -6.43
C ASN A 1117 -22.24 -42.40 -5.83
N THR A 1118 -21.12 -42.75 -6.46
CA THR A 1118 -19.78 -42.34 -6.02
C THR A 1118 -18.92 -41.91 -7.20
N LEU A 1119 -17.93 -41.07 -6.92
CA LEU A 1119 -16.92 -40.55 -7.85
C LEU A 1119 -15.53 -40.70 -7.25
N VAL A 1120 -14.48 -40.78 -8.07
CA VAL A 1120 -13.10 -40.75 -7.59
C VAL A 1120 -12.64 -39.29 -7.48
N VAL A 1121 -12.23 -38.87 -6.28
CA VAL A 1121 -11.66 -37.56 -5.96
C VAL A 1121 -10.16 -37.71 -5.74
N GLU A 1122 -9.35 -36.76 -6.21
CA GLU A 1122 -7.89 -36.82 -6.04
C GLU A 1122 -7.47 -36.65 -4.57
N ASP A 1123 -6.49 -37.45 -4.13
CA ASP A 1123 -5.83 -37.26 -2.84
C ASP A 1123 -4.71 -36.23 -2.96
N LEU A 1124 -4.83 -35.09 -2.26
CA LEU A 1124 -3.84 -34.01 -2.33
C LEU A 1124 -2.81 -34.12 -1.20
N ALA A 1125 -3.22 -34.41 0.04
CA ALA A 1125 -2.29 -34.58 1.15
C ALA A 1125 -1.53 -35.91 1.05
N ARG A 1126 -2.20 -37.02 0.73
CA ARG A 1126 -1.54 -38.33 0.58
C ARG A 1126 -0.50 -38.31 -0.52
N ARG A 1127 -0.72 -37.63 -1.63
CA ARG A 1127 0.27 -37.52 -2.72
C ARG A 1127 1.64 -36.97 -2.26
N ARG A 1128 1.68 -36.27 -1.12
CA ARG A 1128 2.91 -35.72 -0.51
C ARG A 1128 3.57 -36.67 0.48
N LEU A 1129 2.76 -37.43 1.20
CA LEU A 1129 3.17 -38.34 2.27
C LEU A 1129 3.48 -39.73 1.72
N ASP A 1130 2.65 -40.23 0.83
CA ASP A 1130 2.67 -41.58 0.29
C ASP A 1130 2.23 -41.57 -1.20
N PRO A 1131 3.07 -41.01 -2.10
CA PRO A 1131 2.74 -40.87 -3.51
C PRO A 1131 2.47 -42.22 -4.22
N ALA A 1132 3.03 -43.31 -3.72
CA ALA A 1132 2.85 -44.65 -4.30
C ALA A 1132 1.40 -45.17 -4.18
N HIS A 1133 0.65 -44.70 -3.18
CA HIS A 1133 -0.72 -45.14 -2.91
C HIS A 1133 -1.76 -44.03 -3.11
N ALA A 1134 -1.42 -42.96 -3.84
CA ALA A 1134 -2.31 -41.83 -4.10
C ALA A 1134 -3.19 -42.04 -5.35
N SER A 1135 -4.01 -43.10 -5.37
CA SER A 1135 -4.87 -43.47 -6.51
C SER A 1135 -6.21 -42.71 -6.59
N GLY A 1136 -6.44 -41.74 -5.69
CA GLY A 1136 -7.75 -41.10 -5.48
C GLY A 1136 -8.73 -41.98 -4.69
N ARG A 1137 -9.83 -41.38 -4.21
CA ARG A 1137 -10.82 -42.03 -3.33
C ARG A 1137 -12.24 -41.90 -3.82
N ARG A 1138 -13.02 -42.96 -3.59
CA ARG A 1138 -14.46 -42.94 -3.83
C ARG A 1138 -15.17 -42.11 -2.76
N ARG A 1139 -15.86 -41.06 -3.18
CA ARG A 1139 -16.69 -40.19 -2.34
C ARG A 1139 -18.12 -40.12 -2.86
N PRO A 1140 -19.12 -39.83 -2.00
CA PRO A 1140 -20.49 -39.65 -2.45
C PRO A 1140 -20.61 -38.56 -3.51
N ASN A 1141 -21.37 -38.86 -4.55
CA ASN A 1141 -21.62 -37.92 -5.63
C ASN A 1141 -22.81 -37.02 -5.28
N PRO A 1142 -22.65 -35.69 -5.15
CA PRO A 1142 -23.78 -34.80 -4.91
C PRO A 1142 -24.80 -34.78 -6.07
N LEU A 1143 -24.41 -35.26 -7.26
CA LEU A 1143 -25.26 -35.34 -8.45
C LEU A 1143 -26.06 -36.64 -8.54
N ALA A 1144 -25.94 -37.57 -7.59
CA ALA A 1144 -26.65 -38.86 -7.64
C ALA A 1144 -28.18 -38.71 -7.76
N GLY A 1145 -28.75 -37.62 -7.22
CA GLY A 1145 -30.17 -37.28 -7.36
C GLY A 1145 -30.65 -37.01 -8.79
N LEU A 1146 -29.73 -36.86 -9.75
CA LEU A 1146 -30.04 -36.75 -11.17
C LEU A 1146 -30.52 -38.07 -11.77
N GLY A 1147 -30.13 -39.22 -11.21
CA GLY A 1147 -30.41 -40.55 -11.76
C GLY A 1147 -31.89 -40.82 -12.01
N PRO A 1148 -32.79 -40.60 -11.03
CA PRO A 1148 -34.24 -40.76 -11.21
C PRO A 1148 -34.89 -39.80 -12.22
N LEU A 1149 -34.19 -38.74 -12.64
CA LEU A 1149 -34.69 -37.70 -13.54
C LEU A 1149 -34.19 -37.85 -14.99
N LEU A 1150 -33.20 -38.71 -15.22
CA LEU A 1150 -32.68 -39.08 -16.54
C LEU A 1150 -33.49 -40.21 -17.14
#